data_AF-A0A8C1NI54-F1
#
_entry.id   AF-A0A8C1NI54-F1
#
_cell.length_a   1.000
_cell.length_b   1.000
_cell.length_c   1.000
_cell.angle_alpha   90.00
_cell.angle_beta   90.00
_cell.angle_gamma   90.00
#
_symmetry.space_group_name_H-M   'P 1'
#
loop_
_entity.id
_entity.type
_entity.pdbx_description
1 polymer ?
#
loop_
_entity_poly.entity_id
_entity_poly.type
_entity_poly.pdbx_seq_one_letter_code
_entity_poly.pdbx_strand_id
1 'polypeptide(L)'
;MFTVCSLISIRVKTSLSDGSVRPSDLLALFKQTGPKTRTHVRSAEFLDNTVELIREMVYTHSMDKPDLTDLLSAEDMETILQVTGCSSETLRPVCKSDCLSKRYRTITGHCNNRENPQWGAANTAYARWLSPEYEDPRGAPRGWNPQHTYHNHTLPPVRSVSQEVLYTHNENISLDMSLSHLLVEWGQWIDHDLTLTPQSPSTAAFKTGADCTRTCSRDTPCFPIQIPLSDPRTGTQSCMPFFRSAPSCTVPLGHREQLNAITAFVDASMVYGSSDGLSGALRNLSSPLGLLAVNQFHSDQGLSFMPFLTRTQMNLDPCETPQRLNISMGNRSFCFQAGDSRANEHLGMIALHTLFLREHNRMAEELHKLNPHWSPDTLYQEARKILGAVHQILTWDHYLPRVLGRSANLALMPPYKGYDPAADPSISNIFSTAAFRFAHVTVHPVVNRLGPDYRLSPEHPALPLHHSLFASWRVVLEGGIDPVLRGLLLSPAKLQTADQMMVEELTERLFQAQGGLPLDLAALNLQRGRDHGLQGYSAWRELCGLSTPVNESGLAGILGNGVLARKLLHLYGTAKNIDVWVGAISEPALPGGRVGPLLACLIAKQFEVLRDGDRFWWQNEGVFSSAQRDALRTTSLSRIICDNTNIRLVPFDPFAHTLHPDDLLPCAHIGHMNLSAWREPDTGISDRKSENNQMILLFDVDPPDTQFIKTLNIWTFM
;
A
#
# COMPACT_ATOMS: atom_id res chain seq x y z
N MET A 1 -6.64 -24.94 -24.63
CA MET A 1 -5.20 -24.78 -24.93
C MET A 1 -4.98 -23.33 -25.40
N PHE A 2 -4.90 -22.39 -24.46
CA PHE A 2 -4.48 -21.00 -24.73
C PHE A 2 -3.31 -20.71 -23.80
N THR A 3 -2.14 -20.62 -24.41
CA THR A 3 -0.84 -20.58 -23.75
C THR A 3 -0.68 -19.29 -22.95
N VAL A 4 -0.22 -19.48 -21.71
CA VAL A 4 0.23 -18.47 -20.76
C VAL A 4 1.31 -17.60 -21.43
N CYS A 5 1.04 -16.30 -21.56
CA CYS A 5 2.07 -15.32 -21.84
C CYS A 5 1.97 -14.19 -20.82
N SER A 6 2.99 -14.14 -19.96
CA SER A 6 3.22 -13.12 -18.93
C SER A 6 3.18 -11.74 -19.55
N LEU A 7 2.14 -10.96 -19.25
CA LEU A 7 2.02 -9.65 -19.86
C LEU A 7 1.27 -8.64 -18.97
N ILE A 8 1.84 -7.44 -18.94
CA ILE A 8 1.26 -6.15 -18.55
C ILE A 8 -0.23 -6.03 -18.96
N SER A 9 -1.03 -5.27 -18.20
CA SER A 9 -2.43 -4.96 -18.53
C SER A 9 -2.58 -4.62 -20.01
N ILE A 10 -3.58 -5.21 -20.68
CA ILE A 10 -3.88 -5.00 -22.11
C ILE A 10 -3.92 -3.50 -22.44
N ARG A 11 -4.37 -2.67 -21.49
CA ARG A 11 -4.36 -1.20 -21.54
C ARG A 11 -3.03 -0.57 -21.91
N VAL A 12 -1.99 -0.92 -21.14
CA VAL A 12 -0.67 -0.34 -21.32
C VAL A 12 -0.18 -0.83 -22.69
N LYS A 13 -0.38 -2.10 -23.06
CA LYS A 13 -0.03 -2.57 -24.42
C LYS A 13 -0.67 -1.77 -25.55
N THR A 14 -1.96 -1.44 -25.46
CA THR A 14 -2.69 -0.72 -26.53
C THR A 14 -2.32 0.76 -26.60
N SER A 15 -2.08 1.43 -25.47
CA SER A 15 -1.59 2.82 -25.48
C SER A 15 -0.12 2.91 -25.89
N LEU A 16 0.69 1.90 -25.54
CA LEU A 16 2.10 1.82 -25.90
C LEU A 16 2.31 1.55 -27.40
N SER A 17 1.35 0.94 -28.10
CA SER A 17 1.40 0.82 -29.58
C SER A 17 1.14 2.15 -30.32
N ASP A 18 0.59 3.17 -29.65
CA ASP A 18 0.28 4.50 -30.21
C ASP A 18 1.36 5.56 -29.91
N GLY A 19 2.49 5.14 -29.32
CA GLY A 19 3.68 6.00 -29.15
C GLY A 19 3.59 7.15 -28.14
N SER A 20 2.48 7.32 -27.41
CA SER A 20 2.34 8.32 -26.35
C SER A 20 1.85 7.72 -25.03
N VAL A 21 2.70 7.76 -23.99
CA VAL A 21 2.33 7.36 -22.62
C VAL A 21 1.48 8.48 -22.02
N ARG A 22 0.22 8.20 -21.64
CA ARG A 22 -0.66 9.23 -21.05
C ARG A 22 -0.56 9.18 -19.52
N PRO A 23 -0.85 10.30 -18.82
CA PRO A 23 -0.92 10.33 -17.35
C PRO A 23 -1.84 9.24 -16.76
N SER A 24 -2.93 8.89 -17.44
CA SER A 24 -3.82 7.82 -17.01
C SER A 24 -3.18 6.42 -17.06
N ASP A 25 -2.23 6.19 -17.97
CA ASP A 25 -1.51 4.92 -18.11
C ASP A 25 -0.42 4.79 -17.03
N LEU A 26 0.17 5.90 -16.61
CA LEU A 26 1.08 5.98 -15.46
C LEU A 26 0.35 5.68 -14.15
N LEU A 27 -0.84 6.26 -13.95
CA LEU A 27 -1.71 5.88 -12.83
C LEU A 27 -2.04 4.38 -12.86
N ALA A 28 -2.18 3.80 -14.05
CA ALA A 28 -2.45 2.38 -14.20
C ALA A 28 -1.26 1.48 -13.83
N LEU A 29 -0.02 1.97 -14.03
CA LEU A 29 1.21 1.29 -13.61
C LEU A 29 1.29 1.13 -12.09
N PHE A 30 0.92 2.15 -11.32
CA PHE A 30 0.83 2.07 -9.84
C PHE A 30 -0.20 1.09 -9.33
N LYS A 31 -1.19 0.75 -10.15
CA LYS A 31 -2.23 -0.22 -9.82
C LYS A 31 -1.96 -1.59 -10.41
N GLN A 32 -0.75 -1.84 -10.93
CA GLN A 32 -0.39 -3.15 -11.45
C GLN A 32 -0.26 -4.15 -10.31
N THR A 33 -0.78 -5.34 -10.57
CA THR A 33 -0.81 -6.44 -9.63
C THR A 33 -0.25 -7.70 -10.27
N GLY A 34 0.16 -8.67 -9.45
CA GLY A 34 0.71 -9.93 -9.93
C GLY A 34 -0.32 -10.82 -10.66
N PRO A 35 0.12 -11.90 -11.33
CA PRO A 35 -0.76 -12.79 -12.09
C PRO A 35 -1.94 -13.33 -11.30
N LYS A 36 -1.74 -13.73 -10.03
CA LYS A 36 -2.79 -14.26 -9.16
C LYS A 36 -3.90 -13.22 -8.91
N THR A 37 -3.53 -12.01 -8.50
CA THR A 37 -4.46 -10.90 -8.32
C THR A 37 -5.18 -10.53 -9.62
N ARG A 38 -4.48 -10.56 -10.77
CA ARG A 38 -5.11 -10.28 -12.07
C ARG A 38 -6.19 -11.31 -12.42
N THR A 39 -5.95 -12.58 -12.14
CA THR A 39 -6.97 -13.63 -12.28
C THR A 39 -8.15 -13.34 -11.35
N HIS A 40 -7.87 -12.98 -10.10
CA HIS A 40 -8.88 -12.67 -9.07
C HIS A 40 -9.82 -11.53 -9.49
N VAL A 41 -9.26 -10.36 -9.81
CA VAL A 41 -10.06 -9.19 -10.23
C VAL A 41 -10.82 -9.43 -11.53
N ARG A 42 -10.28 -10.27 -12.44
CA ARG A 42 -10.96 -10.63 -13.69
C ARG A 42 -12.15 -11.53 -13.42
N SER A 43 -12.01 -12.52 -12.55
CA SER A 43 -13.11 -13.39 -12.13
C SER A 43 -14.23 -12.58 -11.46
N ALA A 44 -13.88 -11.67 -10.56
CA ALA A 44 -14.84 -10.76 -9.94
C ALA A 44 -15.54 -9.85 -10.96
N GLU A 45 -14.82 -9.32 -11.96
CA GLU A 45 -15.43 -8.49 -13.01
C GLU A 45 -16.36 -9.30 -13.93
N PHE A 46 -16.02 -10.55 -14.25
CA PHE A 46 -16.91 -11.45 -14.99
C PHE A 46 -18.16 -11.80 -14.20
N LEU A 47 -18.05 -11.99 -12.90
CA LEU A 47 -19.21 -12.17 -12.02
C LEU A 47 -20.10 -10.93 -12.05
N ASP A 48 -19.52 -9.75 -11.87
CA ASP A 48 -20.26 -8.48 -11.84
C ASP A 48 -21.03 -8.22 -13.15
N ASN A 49 -20.38 -8.42 -14.30
CA ASN A 49 -20.99 -8.23 -15.61
C ASN A 49 -22.04 -9.33 -15.95
N THR A 50 -21.79 -10.59 -15.59
CA THR A 50 -22.74 -11.69 -15.85
C THR A 50 -24.05 -11.47 -15.10
N VAL A 51 -23.98 -11.08 -13.82
CA VAL A 51 -25.18 -10.83 -13.01
C VAL A 51 -25.98 -9.64 -13.56
N GLU A 52 -25.31 -8.58 -13.99
CA GLU A 52 -25.96 -7.43 -14.62
C GLU A 52 -26.64 -7.79 -15.94
N LEU A 53 -26.00 -8.61 -16.79
CA LEU A 53 -26.60 -9.08 -18.04
C LEU A 53 -27.89 -9.89 -17.81
N ILE A 54 -27.89 -10.81 -16.84
CA ILE A 54 -29.08 -11.62 -16.53
C ILE A 54 -30.24 -10.73 -16.10
N ARG A 55 -29.97 -9.72 -15.26
CA ARG A 55 -30.97 -8.76 -14.82
C ARG A 55 -31.55 -7.95 -15.99
N GLU A 56 -30.71 -7.46 -16.90
CA GLU A 56 -31.19 -6.75 -18.10
C GLU A 56 -32.04 -7.65 -19.00
N MET A 57 -31.62 -8.91 -19.19
CA MET A 57 -32.39 -9.89 -19.94
C MET A 57 -33.76 -10.13 -19.30
N VAL A 58 -33.85 -10.26 -17.97
CA VAL A 58 -35.14 -10.43 -17.30
C VAL A 58 -35.98 -9.16 -17.36
N TYR A 59 -35.39 -7.99 -17.15
CA TYR A 59 -36.11 -6.71 -17.28
C TYR A 59 -36.71 -6.53 -18.68
N THR A 60 -35.93 -6.80 -19.73
CA THR A 60 -36.39 -6.66 -21.13
C THR A 60 -37.51 -7.64 -21.49
N HIS A 61 -37.59 -8.80 -20.84
CA HIS A 61 -38.64 -9.80 -21.11
C HIS A 61 -39.88 -9.62 -20.23
N SER A 62 -39.70 -9.27 -18.94
CA SER A 62 -40.78 -9.20 -17.95
C SER A 62 -41.35 -7.80 -17.75
N MET A 63 -40.61 -6.75 -18.18
CA MET A 63 -40.83 -5.35 -17.80
C MET A 63 -40.82 -5.11 -16.28
N ASP A 64 -40.36 -6.09 -15.51
CA ASP A 64 -40.25 -6.05 -14.06
C ASP A 64 -38.77 -5.91 -13.65
N LYS A 65 -38.51 -5.23 -12.53
CA LYS A 65 -37.17 -5.11 -11.93
C LYS A 65 -37.13 -5.95 -10.64
N PRO A 66 -37.11 -7.29 -10.74
CA PRO A 66 -37.04 -8.12 -9.55
C PRO A 66 -35.75 -7.85 -8.78
N ASP A 67 -35.81 -8.08 -7.47
CA ASP A 67 -34.60 -8.11 -6.66
C ASP A 67 -33.70 -9.27 -7.11
N LEU A 68 -32.39 -9.13 -6.97
CA LEU A 68 -31.42 -10.12 -7.39
C LEU A 68 -31.59 -11.46 -6.68
N THR A 69 -32.04 -11.42 -5.41
CA THR A 69 -32.36 -12.60 -4.62
C THR A 69 -33.59 -13.34 -5.13
N ASP A 70 -34.49 -12.64 -5.82
CA ASP A 70 -35.68 -13.23 -6.45
C ASP A 70 -35.37 -13.74 -7.87
N LEU A 71 -34.29 -13.20 -8.46
CA LEU A 71 -33.86 -13.48 -9.83
C LEU A 71 -33.00 -14.75 -9.96
N LEU A 72 -32.12 -15.00 -8.99
CA LEU A 72 -31.11 -16.07 -9.06
C LEU A 72 -31.26 -17.00 -7.86
N SER A 73 -31.51 -18.28 -8.11
CA SER A 73 -31.50 -19.29 -7.05
C SER A 73 -30.08 -19.50 -6.51
N ALA A 74 -29.97 -20.17 -5.37
CA ALA A 74 -28.66 -20.54 -4.81
C ALA A 74 -27.85 -21.43 -5.78
N GLU A 75 -28.52 -22.30 -6.54
CA GLU A 75 -27.90 -23.19 -7.53
C GLU A 75 -27.41 -22.42 -8.76
N ASP A 76 -28.20 -21.45 -9.25
CA ASP A 76 -27.77 -20.55 -10.33
C ASP A 76 -26.53 -19.77 -9.90
N MET A 77 -26.52 -19.28 -8.66
CA MET A 77 -25.39 -18.55 -8.12
C MET A 77 -24.14 -19.40 -7.99
N GLU A 78 -24.25 -20.64 -7.52
CA GLU A 78 -23.12 -21.56 -7.48
C GLU A 78 -22.55 -21.82 -8.87
N THR A 79 -23.43 -22.02 -9.86
CA THR A 79 -23.04 -22.19 -11.27
C THR A 79 -22.30 -20.97 -11.80
N ILE A 80 -22.81 -19.76 -11.56
CA ILE A 80 -22.16 -18.51 -11.98
C ILE A 80 -20.79 -18.36 -11.30
N LEU A 81 -20.68 -18.66 -10.01
CA LEU A 81 -19.40 -18.61 -9.28
C LEU A 81 -18.37 -19.58 -9.86
N GLN A 82 -18.78 -20.77 -10.26
CA GLN A 82 -17.92 -21.75 -10.91
C GLN A 82 -17.45 -21.30 -12.29
N VAL A 83 -18.38 -20.82 -13.14
CA VAL A 83 -18.07 -20.41 -14.53
C VAL A 83 -17.20 -19.14 -14.57
N THR A 84 -17.40 -18.21 -13.63
CA THR A 84 -16.61 -16.98 -13.54
C THR A 84 -15.23 -17.18 -12.89
N GLY A 85 -15.05 -18.27 -12.15
CA GLY A 85 -13.82 -18.61 -11.42
C GLY A 85 -13.77 -18.09 -9.98
N CYS A 86 -14.80 -17.37 -9.53
CA CYS A 86 -14.91 -16.88 -8.15
C CYS A 86 -15.03 -18.01 -7.11
N SER A 87 -15.47 -19.21 -7.49
CA SER A 87 -15.58 -20.37 -6.58
C SER A 87 -14.25 -20.77 -5.93
N SER A 88 -13.13 -20.56 -6.62
CA SER A 88 -11.79 -20.86 -6.09
C SER A 88 -11.37 -19.96 -4.93
N GLU A 89 -12.06 -18.83 -4.77
CA GLU A 89 -11.73 -17.75 -3.84
C GLU A 89 -12.55 -17.81 -2.56
N THR A 90 -13.74 -18.42 -2.65
CA THR A 90 -14.61 -18.72 -1.51
C THR A 90 -14.12 -19.94 -0.73
N LEU A 91 -13.16 -20.70 -1.26
CA LEU A 91 -12.56 -21.83 -0.57
C LEU A 91 -11.75 -21.37 0.65
N ARG A 92 -12.07 -21.95 1.81
CA ARG A 92 -11.34 -21.71 3.06
C ARG A 92 -9.94 -22.35 2.98
N PRO A 93 -8.86 -21.56 3.09
CA PRO A 93 -7.49 -22.09 3.07
C PRO A 93 -7.22 -23.07 4.22
N VAL A 94 -6.50 -24.15 3.95
CA VAL A 94 -6.06 -25.12 4.96
C VAL A 94 -4.73 -24.65 5.56
N CYS A 95 -4.74 -24.40 6.87
CA CYS A 95 -3.56 -23.92 7.59
C CYS A 95 -2.70 -25.06 8.11
N LYS A 96 -1.42 -25.08 7.70
CA LYS A 96 -0.43 -26.01 8.25
C LYS A 96 -0.16 -25.69 9.73
N SER A 97 0.12 -26.71 10.52
CA SER A 97 0.43 -26.61 11.96
C SER A 97 1.85 -27.08 12.31
N ASP A 98 2.76 -27.08 11.33
CA ASP A 98 4.17 -27.45 11.51
C ASP A 98 4.98 -26.36 12.24
N CYS A 99 6.27 -26.63 12.46
CA CYS A 99 7.18 -25.70 13.15
C CYS A 99 7.34 -24.37 12.38
N LEU A 100 7.43 -24.43 11.05
CA LEU A 100 7.66 -23.25 10.21
C LEU A 100 6.43 -22.35 10.17
N SER A 101 5.22 -22.90 10.04
CA SER A 101 3.97 -22.14 10.02
C SER A 101 3.61 -21.51 11.37
N LYS A 102 4.17 -22.04 12.47
CA LYS A 102 4.12 -21.42 13.79
C LYS A 102 5.11 -20.27 13.93
N ARG A 103 6.30 -20.37 13.32
CA ARG A 103 7.41 -19.42 13.49
C ARG A 103 7.37 -18.23 12.53
N TYR A 104 6.89 -18.43 11.30
CA TYR A 104 6.96 -17.44 10.22
C TYR A 104 5.61 -17.15 9.57
N ARG A 105 5.45 -15.91 9.12
CA ARG A 105 4.30 -15.46 8.31
C ARG A 105 4.32 -16.13 6.94
N THR A 106 3.16 -16.45 6.40
CA THR A 106 3.03 -16.70 4.95
C THR A 106 3.31 -15.40 4.18
N ILE A 107 3.66 -15.49 2.89
CA ILE A 107 3.84 -14.31 2.03
C ILE A 107 2.49 -13.63 1.73
N THR A 108 1.41 -14.40 1.71
CA THR A 108 0.08 -13.92 1.31
C THR A 108 -0.77 -13.45 2.49
N GLY A 109 -0.26 -13.49 3.73
CA GLY A 109 -1.00 -13.15 4.95
C GLY A 109 -2.00 -14.21 5.43
N HIS A 110 -2.29 -15.23 4.59
CA HIS A 110 -3.17 -16.33 4.99
C HIS A 110 -2.69 -17.05 6.24
N CYS A 111 -3.65 -17.57 7.01
CA CYS A 111 -3.41 -18.34 8.23
C CYS A 111 -2.72 -17.56 9.36
N ASN A 112 -2.72 -16.23 9.31
CA ASN A 112 -2.44 -15.42 10.49
C ASN A 112 -3.47 -15.76 11.58
N ASN A 113 -4.74 -15.49 11.30
CA ASN A 113 -5.84 -16.01 12.10
C ASN A 113 -6.12 -17.47 11.69
N ARG A 114 -6.22 -18.39 12.67
CA ARG A 114 -6.45 -19.82 12.39
C ARG A 114 -7.93 -20.18 12.25
N GLU A 115 -8.80 -19.40 12.87
CA GLU A 115 -10.25 -19.57 12.78
C GLU A 115 -10.79 -18.89 11.52
N ASN A 116 -10.23 -17.75 11.12
CA ASN A 116 -10.56 -17.04 9.90
C ASN A 116 -9.32 -16.87 9.00
N PRO A 117 -8.88 -17.93 8.28
CA PRO A 117 -7.60 -17.92 7.55
C PRO A 117 -7.40 -16.85 6.48
N GLN A 118 -8.48 -16.17 6.06
CA GLN A 118 -8.44 -15.11 5.07
C GLN A 118 -8.34 -13.70 5.69
N TRP A 119 -8.61 -13.52 6.99
CA TRP A 119 -8.55 -12.20 7.61
C TRP A 119 -7.14 -11.59 7.50
N GLY A 120 -7.07 -10.40 6.91
CA GLY A 120 -5.83 -9.70 6.61
C GLY A 120 -4.98 -10.27 5.47
N ALA A 121 -5.45 -11.31 4.77
CA ALA A 121 -4.72 -11.89 3.63
C ALA A 121 -4.84 -11.03 2.37
N ALA A 122 -3.86 -11.13 1.48
CA ALA A 122 -3.88 -10.46 0.19
C ALA A 122 -4.99 -11.01 -0.73
N ASN A 123 -5.57 -10.13 -1.54
CA ASN A 123 -6.73 -10.39 -2.42
C ASN A 123 -8.01 -10.73 -1.65
N THR A 124 -8.25 -10.02 -0.56
CA THR A 124 -9.49 -10.12 0.21
C THR A 124 -10.22 -8.78 0.19
N ALA A 125 -11.55 -8.84 0.33
CA ALA A 125 -12.36 -7.63 0.36
C ALA A 125 -12.00 -6.75 1.56
N TYR A 126 -12.10 -5.44 1.38
CA TYR A 126 -11.95 -4.52 2.50
C TYR A 126 -13.07 -4.75 3.53
N ALA A 127 -12.75 -4.59 4.81
CA ALA A 127 -13.74 -4.58 5.87
C ALA A 127 -14.65 -3.33 5.76
N ARG A 128 -15.93 -3.49 6.09
CA ARG A 128 -16.92 -2.41 6.14
C ARG A 128 -17.28 -2.12 7.60
N TRP A 129 -16.93 -0.92 8.08
CA TRP A 129 -17.38 -0.46 9.40
C TRP A 129 -18.76 0.21 9.38
N LEU A 130 -19.15 0.72 8.21
CA LEU A 130 -20.49 1.18 7.89
C LEU A 130 -20.91 0.54 6.57
N SER A 131 -22.21 0.34 6.39
CA SER A 131 -22.79 -0.10 5.12
C SER A 131 -22.42 0.87 3.99
N PRO A 132 -22.18 0.39 2.76
CA PRO A 132 -21.91 1.26 1.63
C PRO A 132 -23.12 2.14 1.28
N GLU A 133 -22.86 3.31 0.71
CA GLU A 133 -23.87 4.19 0.11
C GLU A 133 -23.60 4.32 -1.40
N TYR A 134 -24.43 3.63 -2.19
CA TYR A 134 -24.42 3.64 -3.65
C TYR A 134 -25.77 4.12 -4.19
N GLU A 135 -25.83 4.55 -5.45
CA GLU A 135 -27.07 4.99 -6.12
C GLU A 135 -28.02 3.83 -6.47
N ASP A 136 -27.48 2.62 -6.56
CA ASP A 136 -28.25 1.41 -6.83
C ASP A 136 -27.74 0.21 -6.03
N PRO A 137 -28.50 -0.90 -5.98
CA PRO A 137 -28.08 -2.10 -5.26
C PRO A 137 -26.78 -2.74 -5.77
N ARG A 138 -26.42 -2.56 -7.05
CA ARG A 138 -25.22 -3.16 -7.68
C ARG A 138 -23.93 -2.40 -7.37
N GLY A 139 -24.06 -1.16 -6.91
CA GLY A 139 -22.93 -0.34 -6.55
C GLY A 139 -22.60 0.74 -7.57
N ALA A 140 -23.59 1.33 -8.24
CA ALA A 140 -23.41 2.60 -8.95
C ALA A 140 -22.89 3.66 -7.96
N PRO A 141 -21.72 4.28 -8.20
CA PRO A 141 -21.13 5.28 -7.32
C PRO A 141 -22.04 6.47 -7.04
N ARG A 142 -21.81 7.17 -5.93
CA ARG A 142 -22.48 8.46 -5.69
C ARG A 142 -22.07 9.48 -6.76
N GLY A 143 -23.02 10.22 -7.31
CA GLY A 143 -22.82 11.15 -8.42
C GLY A 143 -22.70 10.46 -9.79
N TRP A 144 -23.17 9.22 -9.90
CA TRP A 144 -23.25 8.51 -11.18
C TRP A 144 -24.32 9.15 -12.08
N ASN A 145 -25.54 9.33 -11.57
CA ASN A 145 -26.55 10.15 -12.21
C ASN A 145 -26.38 11.62 -11.80
N PRO A 146 -26.04 12.54 -12.73
CA PRO A 146 -25.83 13.96 -12.41
C PRO A 146 -27.07 14.68 -11.87
N GLN A 147 -28.25 14.15 -12.15
CA GLN A 147 -29.53 14.70 -11.70
C GLN A 147 -30.00 14.10 -10.37
N HIS A 148 -29.34 13.04 -9.88
CA HIS A 148 -29.69 12.45 -8.60
C HIS A 148 -29.34 13.41 -7.46
N THR A 149 -30.25 13.51 -6.49
CA THR A 149 -30.12 14.43 -5.36
C THR A 149 -29.96 13.65 -4.05
N TYR A 150 -29.01 14.07 -3.24
CA TYR A 150 -28.76 13.58 -1.89
C TYR A 150 -29.17 14.68 -0.93
N HIS A 151 -30.10 14.38 -0.02
CA HIS A 151 -30.64 15.37 0.91
C HIS A 151 -31.09 16.68 0.20
N ASN A 152 -31.82 16.56 -0.91
CA ASN A 152 -32.31 17.66 -1.75
C ASN A 152 -31.25 18.48 -2.50
N HIS A 153 -30.00 18.00 -2.60
CA HIS A 153 -28.94 18.66 -3.36
C HIS A 153 -28.22 17.69 -4.29
N THR A 154 -27.79 18.14 -5.46
CA THR A 154 -26.85 17.38 -6.31
C THR A 154 -25.45 17.42 -5.70
N LEU A 155 -24.63 16.40 -5.96
CA LEU A 155 -23.23 16.42 -5.52
C LEU A 155 -22.38 17.30 -6.47
N PRO A 156 -21.42 18.07 -5.94
CA PRO A 156 -20.56 18.89 -6.78
C PRO A 156 -19.63 18.02 -7.64
N PRO A 157 -19.24 18.50 -8.84
CA PRO A 157 -18.10 17.93 -9.55
C PRO A 157 -16.88 17.92 -8.64
N VAL A 158 -16.22 16.78 -8.51
CA VAL A 158 -15.07 16.62 -7.59
C VAL A 158 -13.90 17.57 -7.93
N ARG A 159 -13.79 17.98 -9.20
CA ARG A 159 -12.79 18.96 -9.63
C ARG A 159 -13.10 20.38 -9.14
N SER A 160 -14.37 20.78 -9.05
CA SER A 160 -14.73 22.06 -8.44
C SER A 160 -14.32 22.12 -6.97
N VAL A 161 -14.54 21.03 -6.23
CA VAL A 161 -14.08 20.90 -4.84
C VAL A 161 -12.55 21.01 -4.76
N SER A 162 -11.84 20.34 -5.68
CA SER A 162 -10.37 20.46 -5.79
C SER A 162 -9.91 21.91 -5.96
N GLN A 163 -10.49 22.65 -6.91
CA GLN A 163 -10.10 24.02 -7.21
C GLN A 163 -10.47 25.03 -6.12
N GLU A 164 -11.66 24.92 -5.54
CA GLU A 164 -12.20 25.95 -4.64
C GLU A 164 -11.79 25.75 -3.17
N VAL A 165 -11.53 24.49 -2.78
CA VAL A 165 -11.24 24.10 -1.39
C VAL A 165 -9.81 23.61 -1.22
N LEU A 166 -9.30 22.77 -2.13
CA LEU A 166 -8.08 22.00 -1.88
C LEU A 166 -6.83 22.63 -2.48
N TYR A 167 -6.97 23.36 -3.59
CA TYR A 167 -5.86 23.93 -4.34
C TYR A 167 -5.02 24.92 -3.51
N THR A 168 -3.70 24.81 -3.63
CA THR A 168 -2.73 25.72 -3.02
C THR A 168 -1.54 25.92 -3.96
N HIS A 169 -1.19 27.17 -4.24
CA HIS A 169 0.03 27.50 -4.97
C HIS A 169 1.27 27.04 -4.21
N ASN A 170 2.26 26.51 -4.92
CA ASN A 170 3.51 26.00 -4.32
C ASN A 170 4.26 27.05 -3.49
N GLU A 171 4.13 28.32 -3.84
CA GLU A 171 4.79 29.46 -3.16
C GLU A 171 4.08 29.86 -1.85
N ASN A 172 2.83 29.43 -1.66
CA ASN A 172 1.96 29.81 -0.54
C ASN A 172 1.79 28.68 0.48
N ILE A 173 2.77 27.80 0.64
CA ILE A 173 2.70 26.72 1.63
C ILE A 173 3.29 27.13 2.97
N SER A 174 2.74 26.56 4.05
CA SER A 174 3.34 26.58 5.38
C SER A 174 4.19 25.33 5.58
N LEU A 175 5.32 25.49 6.25
CA LEU A 175 6.23 24.40 6.59
C LEU A 175 6.02 23.94 8.03
N ASP A 176 6.18 22.65 8.25
CA ASP A 176 6.14 22.05 9.57
C ASP A 176 7.51 22.17 10.25
N MET A 177 7.60 23.07 11.22
CA MET A 177 8.85 23.33 11.93
C MET A 177 9.22 22.25 12.97
N SER A 178 8.40 21.21 13.13
CA SER A 178 8.63 20.15 14.12
C SER A 178 8.80 18.76 13.51
N LEU A 179 8.39 18.53 12.26
CA LEU A 179 8.49 17.24 11.60
C LEU A 179 9.27 17.32 10.29
N SER A 180 10.15 16.36 10.06
CA SER A 180 10.90 16.23 8.82
C SER A 180 9.99 15.69 7.70
N HIS A 181 10.42 15.91 6.46
CA HIS A 181 9.78 15.31 5.29
C HIS A 181 9.80 13.77 5.37
N LEU A 182 10.83 13.17 5.99
CA LEU A 182 10.88 11.72 6.16
C LEU A 182 9.65 11.14 6.88
N LEU A 183 9.00 11.87 7.78
CA LEU A 183 7.74 11.40 8.39
C LEU A 183 6.64 11.20 7.32
N VAL A 184 6.52 12.13 6.37
CA VAL A 184 5.52 12.07 5.29
C VAL A 184 5.79 10.85 4.41
N GLU A 185 7.06 10.64 4.05
CA GLU A 185 7.50 9.48 3.27
C GLU A 185 7.28 8.17 4.04
N TRP A 186 7.49 8.15 5.36
CA TRP A 186 7.19 6.98 6.18
C TRP A 186 5.69 6.64 6.19
N GLY A 187 4.83 7.66 6.17
CA GLY A 187 3.39 7.46 6.05
C GLY A 187 3.01 6.72 4.76
N GLN A 188 3.56 7.13 3.63
CA GLN A 188 3.35 6.45 2.35
C GLN A 188 4.01 5.08 2.30
N TRP A 189 5.21 4.94 2.86
CA TRP A 189 5.92 3.66 2.99
C TRP A 189 5.07 2.61 3.70
N ILE A 190 4.42 2.99 4.81
CA ILE A 190 3.52 2.11 5.55
C ILE A 190 2.16 1.94 4.85
N ASP A 191 1.63 2.95 4.17
CA ASP A 191 0.43 2.77 3.33
C ASP A 191 0.66 1.67 2.30
N HIS A 192 1.85 1.63 1.70
CA HIS A 192 2.23 0.65 0.69
C HIS A 192 2.45 -0.76 1.25
N ASP A 193 2.58 -0.92 2.57
CA ASP A 193 2.56 -2.21 3.24
C ASP A 193 1.13 -2.69 3.57
N LEU A 194 0.18 -1.75 3.67
CA LEU A 194 -1.18 -2.00 4.16
C LEU A 194 -2.22 -2.07 3.04
N THR A 195 -2.13 -1.19 2.05
CA THR A 195 -3.22 -0.99 1.07
C THR A 195 -2.73 -0.92 -0.37
N LEU A 196 -3.38 -1.68 -1.25
CA LEU A 196 -3.28 -1.55 -2.70
C LEU A 196 -4.61 -1.93 -3.34
N THR A 197 -5.40 -0.95 -3.76
CA THR A 197 -6.68 -1.21 -4.46
C THR A 197 -6.45 -1.35 -5.97
N PRO A 198 -6.68 -2.53 -6.57
CA PRO A 198 -6.59 -2.68 -8.01
C PRO A 198 -7.70 -1.89 -8.71
N GLN A 199 -7.41 -1.43 -9.92
CA GLN A 199 -8.45 -0.94 -10.84
C GLN A 199 -9.02 -2.10 -11.65
N SER A 200 -10.19 -1.88 -12.28
CA SER A 200 -10.74 -2.79 -13.27
C SER A 200 -9.67 -3.14 -14.33
N PRO A 201 -9.46 -4.43 -14.67
CA PRO A 201 -8.59 -4.82 -15.77
C PRO A 201 -9.12 -4.35 -17.14
N SER A 202 -10.43 -4.16 -17.30
CA SER A 202 -11.03 -3.71 -18.56
C SER A 202 -10.80 -2.23 -18.84
N THR A 203 -10.50 -1.92 -20.11
CA THR A 203 -10.26 -0.55 -20.59
C THR A 203 -11.48 0.08 -21.26
N ALA A 204 -12.42 -0.75 -21.68
CA ALA A 204 -13.63 -0.36 -22.36
C ALA A 204 -14.83 -0.72 -21.51
N ALA A 205 -15.87 0.09 -21.60
CA ALA A 205 -17.17 -0.19 -21.02
C ALA A 205 -17.74 -1.50 -21.60
N PHE A 206 -18.22 -2.38 -20.71
CA PHE A 206 -18.71 -3.69 -21.13
C PHE A 206 -19.92 -3.60 -22.09
N LYS A 207 -20.88 -2.72 -21.78
CA LYS A 207 -22.13 -2.57 -22.55
C LYS A 207 -21.93 -1.86 -23.88
N THR A 208 -21.11 -0.80 -23.92
CA THR A 208 -21.00 0.10 -25.07
C THR A 208 -19.73 -0.11 -25.89
N GLY A 209 -18.74 -0.84 -25.36
CA GLY A 209 -17.41 -0.92 -25.95
C GLY A 209 -16.60 0.38 -25.91
N ALA A 210 -17.12 1.42 -25.24
CA ALA A 210 -16.49 2.73 -25.20
C ALA A 210 -15.19 2.70 -24.39
N ASP A 211 -14.08 3.16 -24.99
CA ASP A 211 -12.79 3.29 -24.30
C ASP A 211 -12.85 4.41 -23.25
N CYS A 212 -12.70 4.04 -21.98
CA CYS A 212 -12.77 4.97 -20.85
C CYS A 212 -11.69 6.08 -20.89
N THR A 213 -10.64 5.90 -21.70
CA THR A 213 -9.62 6.94 -21.91
C THR A 213 -10.00 7.98 -22.94
N ARG A 214 -11.04 7.72 -23.74
CA ARG A 214 -11.51 8.57 -24.84
C ARG A 214 -12.96 9.02 -24.67
N THR A 215 -13.71 8.40 -23.76
CA THR A 215 -15.11 8.75 -23.48
C THR A 215 -15.28 9.49 -22.15
N CYS A 216 -16.27 10.38 -22.11
CA CYS A 216 -16.78 10.99 -20.88
C CYS A 216 -18.11 10.38 -20.44
N SER A 217 -18.54 9.29 -21.08
CA SER A 217 -19.72 8.50 -20.67
C SER A 217 -19.45 7.77 -19.36
N ARG A 218 -20.52 7.60 -18.58
CA ARG A 218 -20.51 6.85 -17.32
C ARG A 218 -21.08 5.47 -17.60
N ASP A 219 -20.18 4.55 -17.93
CA ASP A 219 -20.50 3.15 -18.23
C ASP A 219 -19.40 2.28 -17.63
N THR A 220 -19.74 1.34 -16.73
CA THR A 220 -18.73 0.54 -16.02
C THR A 220 -17.74 -0.12 -16.99
N PRO A 221 -16.41 0.02 -16.79
CA PRO A 221 -15.73 0.58 -15.61
C PRO A 221 -15.38 2.08 -15.69
N CYS A 222 -15.87 2.82 -16.68
CA CYS A 222 -15.64 4.25 -16.86
C CYS A 222 -16.46 5.08 -15.85
N PHE A 223 -15.80 5.87 -15.01
CA PHE A 223 -16.44 6.84 -14.12
C PHE A 223 -15.71 8.19 -14.15
N PRO A 224 -15.69 8.87 -15.32
CA PRO A 224 -14.82 10.00 -15.59
C PRO A 224 -15.09 11.22 -14.70
N ILE A 225 -14.02 11.95 -14.37
CA ILE A 225 -14.09 13.19 -13.59
C ILE A 225 -14.41 14.33 -14.55
N GLN A 226 -15.59 14.92 -14.41
CA GLN A 226 -16.01 16.04 -15.26
C GLN A 226 -15.16 17.29 -14.98
N ILE A 227 -14.77 17.98 -16.04
CA ILE A 227 -14.06 19.27 -15.97
C ILE A 227 -15.11 20.39 -16.03
N PRO A 228 -15.25 21.21 -14.97
CA PRO A 228 -16.19 22.34 -14.97
C PRO A 228 -15.85 23.36 -16.06
N LEU A 229 -16.85 24.06 -16.60
CA LEU A 229 -16.62 25.09 -17.64
C LEU A 229 -15.74 26.26 -17.16
N SER A 230 -15.65 26.48 -15.86
CA SER A 230 -14.78 27.47 -15.23
C SER A 230 -13.32 27.01 -15.08
N ASP A 231 -13.03 25.72 -15.31
CA ASP A 231 -11.69 25.15 -15.14
C ASP A 231 -10.76 25.69 -16.25
N PRO A 232 -9.53 26.13 -15.95
CA PRO A 232 -8.56 26.56 -16.95
C PRO A 232 -8.24 25.51 -18.02
N ARG A 233 -8.50 24.22 -17.75
CA ARG A 233 -8.29 23.08 -18.68
C ARG A 233 -9.47 22.88 -19.64
N THR A 234 -10.54 23.68 -19.50
CA THR A 234 -11.70 23.66 -20.40
C THR A 234 -11.27 23.89 -21.84
N GLY A 235 -11.83 23.09 -22.77
CA GLY A 235 -11.52 23.18 -24.20
C GLY A 235 -10.40 22.26 -24.68
N THR A 236 -9.59 21.69 -23.77
CA THR A 236 -8.64 20.61 -24.12
C THR A 236 -9.32 19.24 -24.05
N GLN A 237 -10.10 18.98 -23.00
CA GLN A 237 -10.97 17.82 -22.86
C GLN A 237 -12.12 18.15 -21.89
N SER A 238 -13.24 17.43 -22.00
CA SER A 238 -14.43 17.65 -21.15
C SER A 238 -14.39 16.87 -19.83
N CYS A 239 -13.51 15.87 -19.71
CA CYS A 239 -13.34 15.10 -18.48
C CYS A 239 -11.91 14.54 -18.36
N MET A 240 -11.50 14.17 -17.15
CA MET A 240 -10.32 13.32 -16.91
C MET A 240 -10.73 11.85 -16.81
N PRO A 241 -9.99 10.91 -17.44
CA PRO A 241 -10.27 9.49 -17.33
C PRO A 241 -10.18 9.00 -15.88
N PHE A 242 -11.18 8.24 -15.45
CA PHE A 242 -11.17 7.55 -14.16
C PHE A 242 -11.79 6.17 -14.34
N PHE A 243 -11.08 5.17 -13.82
CA PHE A 243 -11.49 3.77 -13.84
C PHE A 243 -11.90 3.37 -12.44
N ARG A 244 -13.07 2.73 -12.36
CA ARG A 244 -13.57 2.13 -11.12
C ARG A 244 -12.59 1.10 -10.57
N SER A 245 -12.54 1.01 -9.26
CA SER A 245 -11.78 -0.03 -8.56
C SER A 245 -12.35 -1.40 -8.90
N ALA A 246 -11.48 -2.41 -8.99
CA ALA A 246 -11.90 -3.78 -9.26
C ALA A 246 -12.86 -4.26 -8.17
N PRO A 247 -13.92 -5.00 -8.54
CA PRO A 247 -14.77 -5.65 -7.55
C PRO A 247 -14.05 -6.86 -6.96
N SER A 248 -14.51 -7.33 -5.81
CA SER A 248 -14.17 -8.63 -5.21
C SER A 248 -15.25 -9.66 -5.53
N CYS A 249 -14.94 -10.95 -5.41
CA CYS A 249 -15.94 -12.02 -5.50
C CYS A 249 -16.77 -12.18 -4.20
N THR A 250 -16.54 -11.34 -3.18
CA THR A 250 -17.29 -11.43 -1.92
C THR A 250 -18.67 -10.81 -2.10
N VAL A 251 -19.71 -11.61 -1.86
CA VAL A 251 -21.13 -11.28 -1.94
C VAL A 251 -21.66 -10.96 -3.35
N PRO A 252 -21.91 -11.99 -4.19
CA PRO A 252 -22.43 -11.82 -5.55
C PRO A 252 -23.80 -11.12 -5.65
N LEU A 253 -24.62 -11.28 -4.60
CA LEU A 253 -25.97 -10.72 -4.44
C LEU A 253 -26.01 -9.45 -3.59
N GLY A 254 -24.87 -9.02 -3.05
CA GLY A 254 -24.74 -7.84 -2.21
C GLY A 254 -24.29 -6.61 -3.00
N HIS A 255 -23.91 -5.58 -2.27
CA HIS A 255 -23.30 -4.39 -2.86
C HIS A 255 -21.88 -4.66 -3.35
N ARG A 256 -21.41 -3.87 -4.32
CA ARG A 256 -20.03 -3.95 -4.80
C ARG A 256 -19.03 -3.71 -3.67
N GLU A 257 -18.18 -4.71 -3.43
CA GLU A 257 -17.02 -4.60 -2.55
C GLU A 257 -15.72 -4.54 -3.34
N GLN A 258 -14.80 -3.66 -2.92
CA GLN A 258 -13.43 -3.60 -3.43
C GLN A 258 -12.52 -4.48 -2.58
N LEU A 259 -11.38 -4.87 -3.14
CA LEU A 259 -10.39 -5.70 -2.45
C LEU A 259 -9.04 -5.03 -2.26
N ASN A 260 -8.33 -5.51 -1.25
CA ASN A 260 -6.93 -5.23 -1.03
C ASN A 260 -6.06 -6.27 -1.73
N ALA A 261 -5.18 -5.87 -2.64
CA ALA A 261 -4.30 -6.79 -3.37
C ALA A 261 -3.08 -7.25 -2.57
N ILE A 262 -2.81 -6.61 -1.44
CA ILE A 262 -1.67 -6.90 -0.55
C ILE A 262 -2.15 -7.28 0.84
N THR A 263 -1.23 -7.77 1.68
CA THR A 263 -1.50 -8.12 3.07
C THR A 263 -1.98 -6.90 3.86
N ALA A 264 -2.77 -7.11 4.91
CA ALA A 264 -3.20 -6.04 5.80
C ALA A 264 -2.19 -5.74 6.92
N PHE A 265 -1.25 -6.65 7.17
CA PHE A 265 -0.32 -6.56 8.30
C PHE A 265 0.82 -5.60 7.98
N VAL A 266 1.38 -4.95 9.01
CA VAL A 266 2.71 -4.33 8.90
C VAL A 266 3.74 -5.45 8.99
N ASP A 267 4.08 -6.03 7.84
CA ASP A 267 4.94 -7.19 7.69
C ASP A 267 6.03 -7.06 6.61
N ALA A 268 6.26 -5.82 6.16
CA ALA A 268 7.23 -5.45 5.15
C ALA A 268 6.94 -6.06 3.76
N SER A 269 5.67 -6.27 3.42
CA SER A 269 5.21 -6.77 2.12
C SER A 269 5.62 -5.88 0.94
N MET A 270 5.80 -4.58 1.14
CA MET A 270 6.38 -3.67 0.14
C MET A 270 7.85 -3.99 -0.21
N VAL A 271 8.56 -4.71 0.67
CA VAL A 271 9.90 -5.26 0.40
C VAL A 271 9.79 -6.69 -0.16
N TYR A 272 8.96 -7.54 0.44
CA TYR A 272 8.96 -8.99 0.20
C TYR A 272 7.92 -9.50 -0.81
N GLY A 273 6.97 -8.66 -1.19
CA GLY A 273 5.81 -8.99 -2.02
C GLY A 273 4.68 -9.65 -1.23
N SER A 274 3.47 -9.57 -1.79
CA SER A 274 2.25 -10.20 -1.25
C SER A 274 1.81 -11.46 -2.00
N SER A 275 2.69 -12.04 -2.82
CA SER A 275 2.44 -13.31 -3.51
C SER A 275 3.70 -14.16 -3.60
N ASP A 276 3.56 -15.48 -3.47
CA ASP A 276 4.70 -16.40 -3.48
C ASP A 276 5.53 -16.29 -4.77
N GLY A 277 4.88 -16.04 -5.92
CA GLY A 277 5.56 -15.85 -7.19
C GLY A 277 6.43 -14.59 -7.25
N LEU A 278 5.93 -13.45 -6.73
CA LEU A 278 6.72 -12.21 -6.67
C LEU A 278 7.83 -12.33 -5.62
N SER A 279 7.53 -12.85 -4.44
CA SER A 279 8.51 -13.08 -3.37
C SER A 279 9.66 -13.97 -3.85
N GLY A 280 9.35 -15.07 -4.54
CA GLY A 280 10.37 -15.94 -5.15
C GLY A 280 11.24 -15.22 -6.19
N ALA A 281 10.65 -14.35 -7.02
CA ALA A 281 11.38 -13.59 -8.02
C ALA A 281 12.27 -12.47 -7.45
N LEU A 282 11.95 -11.97 -6.26
CA LEU A 282 12.74 -10.95 -5.56
C LEU A 282 13.94 -11.53 -4.80
N ARG A 283 14.04 -12.86 -4.67
CA ARG A 283 15.11 -13.54 -3.93
C ARG A 283 16.29 -13.88 -4.83
N ASN A 284 17.49 -13.77 -4.28
CA ASN A 284 18.69 -14.34 -4.89
C ASN A 284 18.82 -15.82 -4.50
N LEU A 285 18.12 -16.69 -5.23
CA LEU A 285 18.10 -18.14 -4.98
C LEU A 285 19.44 -18.84 -5.28
N SER A 286 20.36 -18.17 -5.96
CA SER A 286 21.71 -18.69 -6.23
C SER A 286 22.68 -18.47 -5.07
N SER A 287 22.37 -17.56 -4.16
CA SER A 287 23.21 -17.25 -3.00
C SER A 287 22.89 -18.18 -1.82
N PRO A 288 23.90 -18.70 -1.09
CA PRO A 288 23.67 -19.45 0.13
C PRO A 288 23.27 -18.55 1.32
N LEU A 289 23.21 -17.23 1.13
CA LEU A 289 23.05 -16.25 2.21
C LEU A 289 21.61 -15.77 2.39
N GLY A 290 20.63 -16.32 1.66
CA GLY A 290 19.22 -15.94 1.81
C GLY A 290 18.88 -14.51 1.38
N LEU A 291 19.68 -13.92 0.48
CA LEU A 291 19.59 -12.52 0.08
C LEU A 291 18.39 -12.21 -0.84
N LEU A 292 18.03 -10.93 -0.91
CA LEU A 292 17.25 -10.37 -2.02
C LEU A 292 18.13 -10.15 -3.25
N ALA A 293 17.51 -10.24 -4.43
CA ALA A 293 18.15 -9.95 -5.69
C ALA A 293 18.52 -8.46 -5.79
N VAL A 294 19.62 -8.17 -6.48
CA VAL A 294 20.16 -6.81 -6.63
C VAL A 294 20.39 -6.48 -8.10
N ASN A 295 20.49 -5.19 -8.42
CA ASN A 295 20.83 -4.74 -9.77
C ASN A 295 22.20 -5.29 -10.22
N GLN A 296 22.25 -5.84 -11.43
CA GLN A 296 23.49 -6.38 -12.01
C GLN A 296 24.20 -5.39 -12.94
N PHE A 297 23.56 -4.26 -13.26
CA PHE A 297 24.05 -3.30 -14.25
C PHE A 297 24.58 -2.02 -13.62
N HIS A 298 23.96 -1.59 -12.51
CA HIS A 298 24.31 -0.34 -11.82
C HIS A 298 24.51 -0.56 -10.33
N SER A 299 25.38 0.25 -9.74
CA SER A 299 25.60 0.31 -8.30
C SER A 299 25.70 1.76 -7.84
N ASP A 300 25.49 1.98 -6.55
CA ASP A 300 25.52 3.28 -5.89
C ASP A 300 26.80 3.39 -5.06
N GLN A 301 27.91 3.78 -5.71
CA GLN A 301 29.23 3.86 -5.05
C GLN A 301 29.63 2.53 -4.35
N GLY A 302 29.34 1.40 -5.01
CA GLY A 302 29.59 0.06 -4.47
C GLY A 302 28.43 -0.54 -3.66
N LEU A 303 27.39 0.24 -3.33
CA LEU A 303 26.18 -0.26 -2.68
C LEU A 303 25.14 -0.73 -3.71
N SER A 304 24.31 -1.68 -3.32
CA SER A 304 23.33 -2.30 -4.23
C SER A 304 22.15 -1.37 -4.55
N PHE A 305 21.68 -1.41 -5.80
CA PHE A 305 20.33 -0.96 -6.18
C PHE A 305 19.37 -2.15 -6.24
N MET A 306 18.06 -1.85 -6.23
CA MET A 306 17.03 -2.81 -6.61
C MET A 306 17.25 -3.34 -8.04
N PRO A 307 16.85 -4.59 -8.33
CA PRO A 307 16.85 -5.08 -9.70
C PRO A 307 15.88 -4.27 -10.56
N PHE A 308 16.11 -4.18 -11.86
CA PHE A 308 15.13 -3.59 -12.78
C PHE A 308 14.01 -4.57 -13.09
N LEU A 309 12.81 -4.04 -13.40
CA LEU A 309 11.71 -4.85 -13.91
C LEU A 309 12.13 -5.61 -15.16
N THR A 310 11.80 -6.90 -15.22
CA THR A 310 12.18 -7.77 -16.34
C THR A 310 11.49 -7.30 -17.63
N ARG A 311 12.30 -7.01 -18.66
CA ARG A 311 11.85 -6.56 -19.98
C ARG A 311 11.05 -7.66 -20.69
N THR A 312 9.72 -7.62 -20.61
CA THR A 312 8.87 -8.45 -21.50
C THR A 312 8.63 -7.80 -22.86
N GLN A 313 8.83 -6.48 -23.03
CA GLN A 313 8.82 -5.79 -24.33
C GLN A 313 9.84 -4.62 -24.36
N MET A 314 10.48 -4.40 -25.51
CA MET A 314 11.62 -3.47 -25.68
C MET A 314 11.26 -1.98 -25.70
N ASN A 315 9.97 -1.62 -25.80
CA ASN A 315 9.56 -0.23 -25.95
C ASN A 315 8.62 0.18 -24.81
N LEU A 316 9.08 1.17 -24.02
CA LEU A 316 8.29 2.07 -23.18
C LEU A 316 8.09 1.63 -21.71
N ASP A 317 9.21 1.46 -21.01
CA ASP A 317 9.27 1.60 -19.55
C ASP A 317 9.14 3.10 -19.19
N PRO A 318 8.22 3.53 -18.32
CA PRO A 318 8.00 4.94 -17.99
C PRO A 318 9.17 5.58 -17.24
N CYS A 319 10.06 4.76 -16.66
CA CYS A 319 11.29 5.19 -16.04
C CYS A 319 12.51 5.10 -16.98
N GLU A 320 12.32 4.70 -18.25
CA GLU A 320 13.43 4.63 -19.20
C GLU A 320 14.13 5.99 -19.28
N THR A 321 15.47 5.96 -19.23
CA THR A 321 16.30 7.15 -19.40
C THR A 321 15.83 7.94 -20.64
N PRO A 322 15.48 9.23 -20.48
CA PRO A 322 15.00 10.05 -21.59
C PRO A 322 15.98 10.03 -22.77
N GLN A 323 15.47 9.76 -23.99
CA GLN A 323 16.28 9.66 -25.20
C GLN A 323 17.17 10.90 -25.44
N ARG A 324 16.69 12.08 -25.03
CA ARG A 324 17.41 13.36 -25.08
C ARG A 324 18.77 13.36 -24.35
N LEU A 325 19.00 12.42 -23.43
CA LEU A 325 20.27 12.32 -22.70
C LEU A 325 21.36 11.57 -23.51
N ASN A 326 21.06 11.05 -24.70
CA ASN A 326 22.01 10.39 -25.62
C ASN A 326 22.90 9.30 -24.95
N ILE A 327 22.31 8.52 -24.04
CA ILE A 327 23.01 7.46 -23.29
C ILE A 327 22.98 6.13 -24.05
N SER A 328 24.12 5.41 -24.03
CA SER A 328 24.26 4.08 -24.64
C SER A 328 23.27 3.08 -24.02
N MET A 329 22.84 2.07 -24.80
CA MET A 329 21.83 1.11 -24.32
C MET A 329 22.22 0.38 -23.03
N GLY A 330 23.52 0.11 -22.81
CA GLY A 330 24.02 -0.54 -21.60
C GLY A 330 23.94 0.34 -20.33
N ASN A 331 23.86 1.66 -20.50
CA ASN A 331 23.81 2.62 -19.40
C ASN A 331 22.39 3.19 -19.16
N ARG A 332 21.38 2.67 -19.87
CA ARG A 332 19.99 3.06 -19.62
C ARG A 332 19.51 2.51 -18.28
N SER A 333 18.64 3.29 -17.65
CA SER A 333 17.92 2.95 -16.42
C SER A 333 16.48 2.62 -16.75
N PHE A 334 15.85 1.82 -15.89
CA PHE A 334 14.47 1.33 -16.01
C PHE A 334 13.78 1.42 -14.65
N CYS A 335 12.49 1.11 -14.59
CA CYS A 335 11.80 1.05 -13.31
C CYS A 335 12.38 -0.11 -12.48
N PHE A 336 12.56 0.13 -11.18
CA PHE A 336 13.00 -0.87 -10.22
C PHE A 336 11.88 -1.86 -9.90
N GLN A 337 12.26 -3.10 -9.59
CA GLN A 337 11.37 -4.15 -9.13
C GLN A 337 11.50 -4.29 -7.60
N ALA A 338 10.36 -4.24 -6.92
CA ALA A 338 10.23 -4.38 -5.47
C ALA A 338 9.03 -5.26 -5.11
N GLY A 339 8.74 -5.39 -3.81
CA GLY A 339 7.56 -6.07 -3.28
C GLY A 339 6.24 -5.37 -3.61
N ASP A 340 6.27 -4.05 -3.81
CA ASP A 340 5.14 -3.22 -4.22
C ASP A 340 5.38 -2.55 -5.58
N SER A 341 4.31 -2.39 -6.38
CA SER A 341 4.39 -1.84 -7.74
C SER A 341 4.57 -0.33 -7.80
N ARG A 342 4.37 0.38 -6.68
CA ARG A 342 4.53 1.83 -6.54
C ARG A 342 5.92 2.25 -6.10
N ALA A 343 6.88 1.33 -6.04
CA ALA A 343 8.26 1.64 -5.63
C ALA A 343 8.94 2.74 -6.46
N ASN A 344 8.48 2.98 -7.69
CA ASN A 344 9.01 4.00 -8.60
C ASN A 344 8.15 5.28 -8.62
N GLU A 345 7.27 5.48 -7.64
CA GLU A 345 6.35 6.61 -7.63
C GLU A 345 7.07 7.96 -7.65
N HIS A 346 8.03 8.16 -6.76
CA HIS A 346 8.98 9.28 -6.73
C HIS A 346 10.31 8.84 -6.12
N LEU A 347 11.31 9.74 -6.14
CA LEU A 347 12.66 9.43 -5.68
C LEU A 347 12.73 9.03 -4.21
N GLY A 348 11.85 9.57 -3.36
CA GLY A 348 11.77 9.22 -1.93
C GLY A 348 11.41 7.75 -1.70
N MET A 349 10.37 7.26 -2.38
CA MET A 349 10.00 5.84 -2.37
C MET A 349 11.12 4.94 -2.92
N ILE A 350 11.77 5.33 -4.02
CA ILE A 350 12.92 4.59 -4.57
C ILE A 350 14.04 4.47 -3.53
N ALA A 351 14.32 5.56 -2.81
CA ALA A 351 15.35 5.59 -1.78
C ALA A 351 15.00 4.66 -0.61
N LEU A 352 13.76 4.69 -0.09
CA LEU A 352 13.32 3.82 0.99
C LEU A 352 13.29 2.34 0.59
N HIS A 353 12.77 2.00 -0.58
CA HIS A 353 12.81 0.62 -1.07
C HIS A 353 14.24 0.10 -1.21
N THR A 354 15.16 0.92 -1.73
CA THR A 354 16.57 0.54 -1.84
C THR A 354 17.21 0.39 -0.46
N LEU A 355 16.92 1.31 0.47
CA LEU A 355 17.42 1.27 1.85
C LEU A 355 17.04 -0.04 2.54
N PHE A 356 15.76 -0.44 2.47
CA PHE A 356 15.28 -1.64 3.14
C PHE A 356 15.63 -2.96 2.45
N LEU A 357 15.88 -2.93 1.13
CA LEU A 357 16.54 -4.04 0.45
C LEU A 357 17.96 -4.24 0.98
N ARG A 358 18.73 -3.15 1.12
CA ARG A 358 20.10 -3.21 1.67
C ARG A 358 20.07 -3.73 3.12
N GLU A 359 19.13 -3.25 3.93
CA GLU A 359 19.01 -3.68 5.33
C GLU A 359 18.69 -5.17 5.46
N HIS A 360 17.82 -5.72 4.59
CA HIS A 360 17.59 -7.17 4.56
C HIS A 360 18.89 -7.94 4.29
N ASN A 361 19.63 -7.55 3.25
CA ASN A 361 20.86 -8.23 2.87
C ASN A 361 21.93 -8.13 3.97
N ARG A 362 22.07 -6.96 4.59
CA ARG A 362 22.98 -6.75 5.74
C ARG A 362 22.61 -7.66 6.91
N MET A 363 21.34 -7.72 7.29
CA MET A 363 20.86 -8.60 8.37
C MET A 363 21.11 -10.07 8.05
N ALA A 364 20.80 -10.52 6.83
CA ALA A 364 21.00 -11.90 6.41
C ALA A 364 22.49 -12.32 6.47
N GLU A 365 23.41 -11.45 6.05
CA GLU A 365 24.85 -11.69 6.16
C GLU A 365 25.33 -11.75 7.62
N GLU A 366 24.85 -10.87 8.49
CA GLU A 366 25.19 -10.88 9.91
C GLU A 366 24.63 -12.12 10.63
N LEU A 367 23.40 -12.50 10.33
CA LEU A 367 22.79 -13.73 10.86
C LEU A 367 23.55 -14.97 10.39
N HIS A 368 24.05 -14.99 9.15
CA HIS A 368 24.88 -16.11 8.67
C HIS A 368 26.20 -16.20 9.43
N LYS A 369 26.85 -15.07 9.73
CA LYS A 369 28.07 -15.04 10.56
C LYS A 369 27.81 -15.55 11.98
N LEU A 370 26.63 -15.28 12.54
CA LEU A 370 26.22 -15.75 13.86
C LEU A 370 25.81 -17.22 13.87
N ASN A 371 25.19 -17.69 12.79
CA ASN A 371 24.61 -19.02 12.64
C ASN A 371 25.03 -19.65 11.30
N PRO A 372 26.29 -20.13 11.15
CA PRO A 372 26.77 -20.69 9.88
C PRO A 372 26.01 -21.93 9.42
N HIS A 373 25.31 -22.62 10.33
CA HIS A 373 24.48 -23.80 10.05
C HIS A 373 23.10 -23.47 9.46
N TRP A 374 22.67 -22.21 9.47
CA TRP A 374 21.37 -21.83 8.93
C TRP A 374 21.31 -21.96 7.41
N SER A 375 20.21 -22.53 6.92
CA SER A 375 19.93 -22.60 5.49
C SER A 375 19.62 -21.21 4.91
N PRO A 376 19.75 -21.03 3.58
CA PRO A 376 19.38 -19.77 2.92
C PRO A 376 17.91 -19.37 3.18
N ASP A 377 17.00 -20.35 3.26
CA ASP A 377 15.60 -20.10 3.60
C ASP A 377 15.42 -19.61 5.04
N THR A 378 16.20 -20.15 5.98
CA THR A 378 16.16 -19.72 7.39
C THR A 378 16.68 -18.29 7.53
N LEU A 379 17.79 -17.97 6.86
CA LEU A 379 18.36 -16.62 6.83
C LEU A 379 17.37 -15.61 6.27
N TYR A 380 16.75 -15.93 5.12
CA TYR A 380 15.73 -15.08 4.51
C TYR A 380 14.55 -14.84 5.46
N GLN A 381 14.01 -15.90 6.09
CA GLN A 381 12.84 -15.79 6.95
C GLN A 381 13.13 -15.06 8.27
N GLU A 382 14.30 -15.26 8.87
CA GLU A 382 14.69 -14.53 10.09
C GLU A 382 14.96 -13.06 9.80
N ALA A 383 15.69 -12.74 8.73
CA ALA A 383 15.88 -11.33 8.30
C ALA A 383 14.52 -10.66 7.98
N ARG A 384 13.63 -11.36 7.26
CA ARG A 384 12.25 -10.89 7.00
C ARG A 384 11.46 -10.65 8.28
N LYS A 385 11.54 -11.57 9.23
CA LYS A 385 10.80 -11.49 10.50
C LYS A 385 11.30 -10.32 11.37
N ILE A 386 12.62 -10.13 11.48
CA ILE A 386 13.22 -8.99 12.18
C ILE A 386 12.81 -7.69 11.49
N LEU A 387 12.90 -7.62 10.16
CA LEU A 387 12.56 -6.40 9.43
C LEU A 387 11.07 -6.04 9.57
N GLY A 388 10.17 -7.01 9.57
CA GLY A 388 8.76 -6.78 9.89
C GLY A 388 8.57 -6.17 11.28
N ALA A 389 9.28 -6.69 12.30
CA ALA A 389 9.24 -6.13 13.65
C ALA A 389 9.82 -4.70 13.73
N VAL A 390 10.90 -4.41 12.99
CA VAL A 390 11.45 -3.05 12.85
C VAL A 390 10.39 -2.08 12.31
N HIS A 391 9.65 -2.48 11.28
CA HIS A 391 8.57 -1.65 10.73
C HIS A 391 7.42 -1.44 11.71
N GLN A 392 7.05 -2.48 12.47
CA GLN A 392 6.06 -2.38 13.53
C GLN A 392 6.49 -1.38 14.62
N ILE A 393 7.74 -1.45 15.09
CA ILE A 393 8.26 -0.53 16.12
C ILE A 393 8.30 0.90 15.61
N LEU A 394 8.91 1.15 14.46
CA LEU A 394 8.99 2.49 13.88
C LEU A 394 7.61 3.10 13.62
N THR A 395 6.63 2.27 13.26
CA THR A 395 5.26 2.75 13.01
C THR A 395 4.51 3.07 14.30
N TRP A 396 4.46 2.15 15.27
CA TRP A 396 3.67 2.36 16.49
C TRP A 396 4.34 3.29 17.50
N ASP A 397 5.67 3.22 17.65
CA ASP A 397 6.38 3.96 18.70
C ASP A 397 6.85 5.33 18.22
N HIS A 398 7.07 5.50 16.90
CA HIS A 398 7.63 6.74 16.35
C HIS A 398 6.65 7.47 15.41
N TYR A 399 6.00 6.81 14.47
CA TYR A 399 5.12 7.49 13.52
C TYR A 399 3.76 7.87 14.11
N LEU A 400 2.99 6.90 14.63
CA LEU A 400 1.62 7.13 15.12
C LEU A 400 1.50 8.23 16.20
N PRO A 401 2.39 8.33 17.20
CA PRO A 401 2.30 9.39 18.21
C PRO A 401 2.46 10.80 17.64
N ARG A 402 3.18 10.96 16.52
CA ARG A 402 3.38 12.24 15.81
C ARG A 402 2.19 12.58 14.90
N VAL A 403 1.54 11.56 14.35
CA VAL A 403 0.33 11.73 13.52
C VAL A 403 -0.89 12.01 14.38
N LEU A 404 -1.15 11.19 15.40
CA LEU A 404 -2.33 11.34 16.25
C LEU A 404 -2.17 12.47 17.29
N GLY A 405 -0.93 12.77 17.67
CA GLY A 405 -0.59 13.61 18.83
C GLY A 405 -0.52 12.77 20.10
N ARG A 406 0.49 13.02 20.94
CA ARG A 406 0.86 12.14 22.07
C ARG A 406 -0.31 11.84 23.02
N SER A 407 -1.09 12.85 23.41
CA SER A 407 -2.22 12.67 24.31
C SER A 407 -3.35 11.85 23.69
N ALA A 408 -3.67 12.12 22.42
CA ALA A 408 -4.70 11.38 21.70
C ALA A 408 -4.25 9.94 21.41
N ASN A 409 -2.99 9.73 21.04
CA ASN A 409 -2.40 8.41 20.87
C ASN A 409 -2.54 7.56 22.15
N LEU A 410 -2.20 8.11 23.32
CA LEU A 410 -2.35 7.41 24.59
C LEU A 410 -3.81 7.08 24.94
N ALA A 411 -4.75 7.94 24.53
CA ALA A 411 -6.18 7.73 24.78
C ALA A 411 -6.82 6.72 23.81
N LEU A 412 -6.42 6.74 22.53
CA LEU A 412 -7.03 5.97 21.46
C LEU A 412 -6.31 4.63 21.19
N MET A 413 -5.03 4.50 21.55
CA MET A 413 -4.23 3.29 21.38
C MET A 413 -3.85 2.73 22.75
N PRO A 414 -4.71 1.92 23.40
CA PRO A 414 -4.41 1.34 24.70
C PRO A 414 -3.17 0.44 24.64
N PRO A 415 -2.48 0.19 25.77
CA PRO A 415 -1.34 -0.73 25.81
C PRO A 415 -1.72 -2.13 25.30
N TYR A 416 -0.79 -2.77 24.58
CA TYR A 416 -0.99 -4.11 24.04
C TYR A 416 -1.23 -5.14 25.16
N LYS A 417 -2.28 -5.97 24.99
CA LYS A 417 -2.70 -6.99 25.98
C LYS A 417 -2.44 -8.43 25.53
N GLY A 418 -1.90 -8.63 24.33
CA GLY A 418 -1.76 -9.94 23.70
C GLY A 418 -2.60 -10.05 22.43
N TYR A 419 -2.35 -11.10 21.65
CA TYR A 419 -3.08 -11.37 20.42
C TYR A 419 -4.54 -11.76 20.72
N ASP A 420 -5.47 -11.11 20.05
CA ASP A 420 -6.90 -11.40 20.09
C ASP A 420 -7.35 -12.08 18.79
N PRO A 421 -7.67 -13.39 18.80
CA PRO A 421 -8.16 -14.09 17.61
C PRO A 421 -9.55 -13.63 17.15
N ALA A 422 -10.30 -12.87 17.96
CA ALA A 422 -11.58 -12.30 17.57
C ALA A 422 -11.44 -10.94 16.86
N ALA A 423 -10.29 -10.28 16.95
CA ALA A 423 -10.03 -9.04 16.24
C ALA A 423 -9.80 -9.32 14.74
N ASP A 424 -10.56 -8.64 13.87
CA ASP A 424 -10.37 -8.71 12.42
C ASP A 424 -9.31 -7.69 11.97
N PRO A 425 -8.10 -8.13 11.58
CA PRO A 425 -7.04 -7.24 11.12
C PRO A 425 -7.23 -6.76 9.67
N SER A 426 -8.33 -7.10 9.00
CA SER A 426 -8.56 -6.67 7.61
C SER A 426 -8.58 -5.14 7.51
N ILE A 427 -7.96 -4.59 6.47
CA ILE A 427 -8.03 -3.16 6.21
C ILE A 427 -9.48 -2.77 5.92
N SER A 428 -9.96 -1.73 6.59
CA SER A 428 -11.27 -1.17 6.32
C SER A 428 -11.27 -0.31 5.06
N ASN A 429 -12.39 -0.29 4.35
CA ASN A 429 -12.53 0.47 3.11
C ASN A 429 -12.32 1.97 3.36
N ILE A 430 -12.83 2.48 4.50
CA ILE A 430 -12.64 3.87 4.92
C ILE A 430 -11.18 4.23 5.16
N PHE A 431 -10.39 3.32 5.73
CA PHE A 431 -8.97 3.55 5.99
C PHE A 431 -8.18 3.72 4.69
N SER A 432 -8.29 2.75 3.78
CA SER A 432 -7.61 2.72 2.48
C SER A 432 -8.03 3.88 1.55
N THR A 433 -9.31 4.22 1.58
CA THR A 433 -9.89 5.13 0.58
C THR A 433 -9.89 6.59 1.03
N ALA A 434 -9.91 6.85 2.33
CA ALA A 434 -9.95 8.20 2.87
C ALA A 434 -8.97 8.43 4.03
N ALA A 435 -9.09 7.68 5.13
CA ALA A 435 -8.47 8.10 6.39
C ALA A 435 -6.94 8.22 6.30
N PHE A 436 -6.25 7.23 5.72
CA PHE A 436 -4.80 7.25 5.64
C PHE A 436 -4.25 8.12 4.49
N ARG A 437 -5.13 8.59 3.59
CA ARG A 437 -4.81 9.54 2.52
C ARG A 437 -4.72 10.99 3.00
N PHE A 438 -4.81 11.24 4.30
CA PHE A 438 -4.49 12.55 4.88
C PHE A 438 -3.04 12.95 4.55
N ALA A 439 -2.14 12.00 4.34
CA ALA A 439 -0.75 12.28 4.01
C ALA A 439 -0.61 13.14 2.73
N HIS A 440 -1.56 13.08 1.79
CA HIS A 440 -1.52 13.89 0.57
C HIS A 440 -1.54 15.40 0.82
N VAL A 441 -2.11 15.88 1.94
CA VAL A 441 -2.07 17.31 2.31
C VAL A 441 -0.79 17.73 3.05
N THR A 442 0.12 16.78 3.28
CA THR A 442 1.43 16.98 3.94
C THR A 442 2.61 16.86 2.99
N VAL A 443 2.35 16.55 1.71
CA VAL A 443 3.39 16.42 0.67
C VAL A 443 3.97 17.78 0.30
N HIS A 444 5.30 17.85 0.29
CA HIS A 444 6.04 19.04 -0.11
C HIS A 444 6.11 19.14 -1.66
N PRO A 445 6.03 20.34 -2.26
CA PRO A 445 6.03 20.49 -3.73
C PRO A 445 7.42 20.31 -4.36
N VAL A 446 8.47 20.23 -3.54
CA VAL A 446 9.86 20.13 -3.97
C VAL A 446 10.53 18.94 -3.30
N VAL A 447 11.23 18.13 -4.11
CA VAL A 447 12.15 17.09 -3.67
C VAL A 447 13.55 17.69 -3.59
N ASN A 448 13.97 18.02 -2.37
CA ASN A 448 15.32 18.50 -2.12
C ASN A 448 16.31 17.33 -2.23
N ARG A 449 17.42 17.58 -2.90
CA ARG A 449 18.55 16.65 -2.96
C ARG A 449 19.78 17.40 -2.47
N LEU A 450 20.34 16.95 -1.36
CA LEU A 450 21.39 17.69 -0.67
C LEU A 450 22.75 17.02 -0.85
N GLY A 451 23.79 17.82 -1.04
CA GLY A 451 25.18 17.35 -1.07
C GLY A 451 25.65 16.79 0.28
N PRO A 452 26.88 16.25 0.36
CA PRO A 452 27.44 15.69 1.60
C PRO A 452 27.49 16.66 2.79
N ASP A 453 27.51 17.96 2.52
CA ASP A 453 27.49 19.05 3.51
C ASP A 453 26.08 19.51 3.87
N TYR A 454 25.05 18.77 3.46
CA TYR A 454 23.64 19.09 3.68
C TYR A 454 23.20 20.42 3.03
N ARG A 455 23.86 20.84 1.95
CA ARG A 455 23.47 22.03 1.17
C ARG A 455 22.97 21.65 -0.22
N LEU A 456 22.18 22.55 -0.81
CA LEU A 456 21.84 22.46 -2.23
C LEU A 456 23.12 22.62 -3.05
N SER A 457 23.29 21.78 -4.06
CA SER A 457 24.41 21.90 -4.99
C SER A 457 23.93 21.80 -6.45
N PRO A 458 24.67 22.41 -7.40
CA PRO A 458 24.35 22.30 -8.82
C PRO A 458 24.35 20.84 -9.35
N GLU A 459 25.11 19.96 -8.72
CA GLU A 459 25.18 18.53 -9.04
C GLU A 459 23.89 17.78 -8.63
N HIS A 460 23.18 18.29 -7.61
CA HIS A 460 21.95 17.70 -7.09
C HIS A 460 20.85 18.76 -6.94
N PRO A 461 20.34 19.33 -8.04
CA PRO A 461 19.37 20.41 -7.95
C PRO A 461 18.06 19.92 -7.31
N ALA A 462 17.42 20.79 -6.54
CA ALA A 462 16.07 20.58 -6.06
C ALA A 462 15.12 20.40 -7.25
N LEU A 463 14.14 19.50 -7.11
CA LEU A 463 13.24 19.15 -8.19
C LEU A 463 11.80 19.47 -7.80
N PRO A 464 11.00 20.12 -8.67
CA PRO A 464 9.56 20.05 -8.57
C PRO A 464 9.10 18.59 -8.50
N LEU A 465 8.13 18.29 -7.64
CA LEU A 465 7.68 16.93 -7.37
C LEU A 465 7.30 16.18 -8.66
N HIS A 466 6.61 16.81 -9.60
CA HIS A 466 6.21 16.16 -10.85
C HIS A 466 7.39 15.69 -11.71
N HIS A 467 8.60 16.25 -11.55
CA HIS A 467 9.83 15.81 -12.22
C HIS A 467 10.57 14.67 -11.52
N SER A 468 10.10 14.29 -10.32
CA SER A 468 10.58 13.13 -9.56
C SER A 468 9.79 11.85 -9.89
N LEU A 469 8.61 11.98 -10.49
CA LEU A 469 7.70 10.88 -10.76
C LEU A 469 8.24 9.95 -11.86
N PHE A 470 8.28 8.64 -11.60
CA PHE A 470 8.88 7.64 -12.50
C PHE A 470 10.32 7.99 -12.94
N ALA A 471 11.08 8.72 -12.13
CA ALA A 471 12.39 9.23 -12.53
C ALA A 471 13.56 8.40 -11.97
N SER A 472 13.49 7.06 -12.01
CA SER A 472 14.54 6.18 -11.44
C SER A 472 15.93 6.46 -12.01
N TRP A 473 16.02 6.89 -13.27
CA TRP A 473 17.24 7.32 -13.92
C TRP A 473 17.97 8.44 -13.16
N ARG A 474 17.27 9.29 -12.40
CA ARG A 474 17.89 10.34 -11.57
C ARG A 474 18.65 9.74 -10.39
N VAL A 475 18.13 8.68 -9.77
CA VAL A 475 18.86 7.98 -8.69
C VAL A 475 20.07 7.26 -9.28
N VAL A 476 19.93 6.60 -10.43
CA VAL A 476 21.03 5.87 -11.07
C VAL A 476 22.13 6.81 -11.59
N LEU A 477 21.77 7.95 -12.17
CA LEU A 477 22.71 8.83 -12.91
C LEU A 477 23.06 10.13 -12.19
N GLU A 478 22.26 10.58 -11.21
CA GLU A 478 22.42 11.88 -10.54
C GLU A 478 22.71 11.74 -9.03
N GLY A 479 23.50 10.73 -8.64
CA GLY A 479 24.17 10.69 -7.33
C GLY A 479 23.65 9.66 -6.31
N GLY A 480 22.86 8.67 -6.72
CA GLY A 480 22.41 7.61 -5.82
C GLY A 480 21.24 8.00 -4.93
N ILE A 481 21.01 7.24 -3.85
CA ILE A 481 19.93 7.52 -2.89
C ILE A 481 20.34 8.52 -1.80
N ASP A 482 21.65 8.68 -1.58
CA ASP A 482 22.21 9.53 -0.53
C ASP A 482 21.71 10.99 -0.59
N PRO A 483 21.76 11.71 -1.74
CA PRO A 483 21.28 13.09 -1.80
C PRO A 483 19.78 13.21 -1.49
N VAL A 484 18.99 12.21 -1.90
CA VAL A 484 17.54 12.16 -1.64
C VAL A 484 17.30 11.98 -0.14
N LEU A 485 17.96 11.01 0.50
CA LEU A 485 17.83 10.74 1.93
C LEU A 485 18.27 11.93 2.79
N ARG A 486 19.37 12.62 2.45
CA ARG A 486 19.74 13.86 3.15
C ARG A 486 18.65 14.93 3.04
N GLY A 487 18.04 15.06 1.86
CA GLY A 487 16.89 15.93 1.63
C GLY A 487 15.70 15.57 2.51
N LEU A 488 15.35 14.29 2.62
CA LEU A 488 14.25 13.83 3.49
C LEU A 488 14.52 14.06 4.98
N LEU A 489 15.78 13.90 5.41
CA LEU A 489 16.18 14.09 6.80
C LEU A 489 16.13 15.55 7.25
N LEU A 490 16.60 16.48 6.40
CA LEU A 490 16.74 17.87 6.79
C LEU A 490 15.56 18.76 6.38
N SER A 491 14.87 18.45 5.27
CA SER A 491 13.75 19.28 4.83
C SER A 491 12.56 19.13 5.77
N PRO A 492 11.84 20.21 6.08
CA PRO A 492 10.58 20.11 6.82
C PRO A 492 9.48 19.48 5.96
N ALA A 493 8.50 18.87 6.62
CA ALA A 493 7.25 18.49 5.96
C ALA A 493 6.43 19.73 5.59
N LYS A 494 5.45 19.59 4.69
CA LYS A 494 4.43 20.63 4.50
C LYS A 494 3.42 20.54 5.64
N LEU A 495 3.08 21.69 6.24
CA LEU A 495 1.99 21.79 7.20
C LEU A 495 0.63 21.88 6.48
N GLN A 496 -0.35 21.13 6.96
CA GLN A 496 -1.73 21.28 6.51
C GLN A 496 -2.41 22.42 7.29
N THR A 497 -3.04 23.34 6.56
CA THR A 497 -3.91 24.37 7.12
C THR A 497 -5.25 24.41 6.37
N ALA A 498 -6.25 25.09 6.93
CA ALA A 498 -7.58 25.20 6.35
C ALA A 498 -7.61 25.92 4.98
N ASP A 499 -6.60 26.74 4.68
CA ASP A 499 -6.44 27.50 3.45
C ASP A 499 -5.30 26.98 2.55
N GLN A 500 -4.50 26.02 3.03
CA GLN A 500 -3.35 25.46 2.32
C GLN A 500 -3.37 23.92 2.38
N MET A 501 -4.28 23.29 1.63
CA MET A 501 -4.47 21.85 1.68
C MET A 501 -3.52 21.09 0.76
N MET A 502 -3.73 21.12 -0.55
CA MET A 502 -2.95 20.34 -1.54
C MET A 502 -2.18 21.23 -2.49
N VAL A 503 -0.91 20.88 -2.69
CA VAL A 503 -0.02 21.61 -3.59
C VAL A 503 -0.40 21.43 -5.05
N GLU A 504 -0.15 22.48 -5.84
CA GLU A 504 -0.33 22.50 -7.29
C GLU A 504 0.33 21.30 -8.00
N GLU A 505 1.47 20.83 -7.48
CA GLU A 505 2.17 19.66 -8.01
C GLU A 505 1.29 18.39 -8.07
N LEU A 506 0.32 18.26 -7.17
CA LEU A 506 -0.58 17.11 -7.07
C LEU A 506 -1.97 17.36 -7.68
N THR A 507 -2.40 18.61 -7.78
CA THR A 507 -3.74 18.96 -8.31
C THR A 507 -3.72 19.40 -9.78
N GLU A 508 -2.60 19.96 -10.26
CA GLU A 508 -2.47 20.49 -11.63
C GLU A 508 -1.35 19.85 -12.44
N ARG A 509 -0.39 19.17 -11.78
CA ARG A 509 0.83 18.68 -12.45
C ARG A 509 1.09 17.18 -12.27
N LEU A 510 0.13 16.41 -11.78
CA LEU A 510 0.31 14.97 -11.58
C LEU A 510 0.61 14.28 -12.92
N PHE A 511 1.83 13.73 -13.03
CA PHE A 511 2.44 13.15 -14.23
C PHE A 511 2.60 14.09 -15.44
N GLN A 512 2.63 15.40 -15.22
CA GLN A 512 2.80 16.39 -16.29
C GLN A 512 4.12 16.22 -17.04
N ALA A 513 5.20 15.79 -16.36
CA ALA A 513 6.53 15.63 -16.96
C ALA A 513 6.58 14.62 -18.12
N GLN A 514 5.59 13.73 -18.21
CA GLN A 514 5.46 12.71 -19.24
C GLN A 514 4.57 13.14 -20.42
N GLY A 515 3.98 14.35 -20.37
CA GLY A 515 3.10 14.90 -21.39
C GLY A 515 1.62 14.53 -21.21
N GLY A 516 0.76 15.01 -22.11
CA GLY A 516 -0.70 14.84 -22.02
C GLY A 516 -1.36 15.74 -20.96
N LEU A 517 -2.68 15.60 -20.75
CA LEU A 517 -3.37 16.37 -19.71
C LEU A 517 -2.98 15.82 -18.31
N PRO A 518 -2.42 16.65 -17.42
CA PRO A 518 -2.15 16.26 -16.05
C PRO A 518 -3.40 15.79 -15.32
N LEU A 519 -3.20 14.87 -14.37
CA LEU A 519 -4.27 14.43 -13.47
C LEU A 519 -4.34 15.32 -12.23
N ASP A 520 -5.39 15.12 -11.45
CA ASP A 520 -5.64 15.82 -10.18
C ASP A 520 -5.85 14.78 -9.07
N LEU A 521 -4.87 14.64 -8.17
CA LEU A 521 -4.92 13.67 -7.08
C LEU A 521 -6.07 13.92 -6.10
N ALA A 522 -6.43 15.18 -5.86
CA ALA A 522 -7.50 15.53 -4.94
C ALA A 522 -8.86 15.13 -5.52
N ALA A 523 -9.08 15.43 -6.80
CA ALA A 523 -10.27 14.98 -7.52
C ALA A 523 -10.32 13.44 -7.64
N LEU A 524 -9.17 12.77 -7.84
CA LEU A 524 -9.07 11.31 -7.83
C LEU A 524 -9.48 10.72 -6.47
N ASN A 525 -9.06 11.32 -5.34
CA ASN A 525 -9.44 10.85 -4.00
C ASN A 525 -10.95 10.97 -3.76
N LEU A 526 -11.53 12.13 -4.08
CA LEU A 526 -12.97 12.38 -3.96
C LEU A 526 -13.79 11.41 -4.83
N GLN A 527 -13.39 11.26 -6.11
CA GLN A 527 -14.05 10.34 -7.04
C GLN A 527 -13.92 8.88 -6.56
N ARG A 528 -12.78 8.50 -5.96
CA ARG A 528 -12.55 7.17 -5.39
C ARG A 528 -13.43 6.90 -4.17
N GLY A 529 -13.61 7.90 -3.29
CA GLY A 529 -14.53 7.80 -2.16
C GLY A 529 -15.97 7.49 -2.61
N ARG A 530 -16.43 8.15 -3.67
CA ARG A 530 -17.74 7.88 -4.29
C ARG A 530 -17.79 6.51 -4.97
N ASP A 531 -16.73 6.11 -5.69
CA ASP A 531 -16.60 4.80 -6.34
C ASP A 531 -16.68 3.62 -5.36
N HIS A 532 -16.18 3.81 -4.13
CA HIS A 532 -16.17 2.82 -3.07
C HIS A 532 -17.44 2.85 -2.19
N GLY A 533 -18.39 3.73 -2.49
CA GLY A 533 -19.63 3.86 -1.74
C GLY A 533 -19.39 4.29 -0.28
N LEU A 534 -18.43 5.18 -0.04
CA LEU A 534 -18.24 5.74 1.29
C LEU A 534 -19.40 6.70 1.62
N GLN A 535 -19.96 6.54 2.82
CA GLN A 535 -20.93 7.48 3.36
C GLN A 535 -20.34 8.88 3.55
N GLY A 536 -21.20 9.89 3.61
CA GLY A 536 -20.81 11.28 3.87
C GLY A 536 -20.14 11.49 5.23
N TYR A 537 -19.42 12.61 5.34
CA TYR A 537 -18.63 13.04 6.50
C TYR A 537 -19.34 12.88 7.86
N SER A 538 -20.62 13.25 7.93
CA SER A 538 -21.38 13.23 9.19
C SER A 538 -21.57 11.82 9.76
N ALA A 539 -21.75 10.81 8.90
CA ALA A 539 -21.92 9.42 9.35
C ALA A 539 -20.66 8.87 10.04
N TRP A 540 -19.49 9.25 9.52
CA TRP A 540 -18.21 8.84 10.11
C TRP A 540 -17.91 9.57 11.42
N ARG A 541 -18.32 10.84 11.56
CA ARG A 541 -18.28 11.53 12.87
C ARG A 541 -19.16 10.83 13.89
N GLU A 542 -20.38 10.44 13.50
CA GLU A 542 -21.30 9.71 14.38
C GLU A 542 -20.71 8.36 14.83
N LEU A 543 -20.10 7.59 13.93
CA LEU A 543 -19.40 6.34 14.26
C LEU A 543 -18.30 6.56 15.31
N CYS A 544 -17.61 7.70 15.26
CA CYS A 544 -16.56 8.07 16.21
C CYS A 544 -17.09 8.77 17.47
N GLY A 545 -18.41 8.85 17.67
CA GLY A 545 -19.02 9.53 18.83
C GLY A 545 -18.80 11.05 18.83
N LEU A 546 -18.54 11.64 17.67
CA LEU A 546 -18.26 13.05 17.50
C LEU A 546 -19.52 13.82 17.07
N SER A 547 -19.60 15.10 17.46
CA SER A 547 -20.72 15.98 17.07
C SER A 547 -20.85 16.11 15.55
N THR A 548 -22.08 16.06 15.03
CA THR A 548 -22.37 16.24 13.60
C THR A 548 -22.87 17.67 13.31
N PRO A 549 -22.39 18.31 12.24
CA PRO A 549 -22.83 19.66 11.88
C PRO A 549 -24.24 19.66 11.27
N VAL A 550 -25.14 20.46 11.83
CA VAL A 550 -26.53 20.63 11.32
C VAL A 550 -26.67 21.88 10.44
N ASN A 551 -25.82 22.88 10.64
CA ASN A 551 -25.84 24.16 9.93
C ASN A 551 -24.42 24.72 9.76
N GLU A 552 -24.30 25.87 9.09
CA GLU A 552 -23.01 26.54 8.85
C GLU A 552 -22.25 26.85 10.13
N SER A 553 -22.90 27.38 11.17
CA SER A 553 -22.24 27.70 12.44
C SER A 553 -21.68 26.44 13.12
N GLY A 554 -22.43 25.33 13.07
CA GLY A 554 -21.97 24.04 13.60
C GLY A 554 -20.77 23.50 12.83
N LEU A 555 -20.79 23.57 11.50
CA LEU A 555 -19.65 23.18 10.68
C LEU A 555 -18.44 24.08 10.93
N ALA A 556 -18.63 25.40 10.96
CA ALA A 556 -17.57 26.37 11.24
C ALA A 556 -16.92 26.13 12.62
N GLY A 557 -17.73 25.77 13.63
CA GLY A 557 -17.22 25.42 14.96
C GLY A 557 -16.36 24.16 14.96
N ILE A 558 -16.73 23.13 14.19
CA ILE A 558 -15.94 21.90 14.05
C ILE A 558 -14.64 22.14 13.28
N LEU A 559 -14.71 22.88 12.18
CA LEU A 559 -13.55 23.16 11.31
C LEU A 559 -12.63 24.26 11.87
N GLY A 560 -13.09 25.02 12.87
CA GLY A 560 -12.40 26.22 13.35
C GLY A 560 -12.28 27.32 12.28
N ASN A 561 -13.06 27.25 11.20
CA ASN A 561 -12.94 28.16 10.06
C ASN A 561 -14.28 28.36 9.33
N GLY A 562 -14.85 29.56 9.48
CA GLY A 562 -16.14 29.92 8.85
C GLY A 562 -16.07 30.19 7.35
N VAL A 563 -14.90 30.49 6.78
CA VAL A 563 -14.74 30.63 5.33
C VAL A 563 -14.78 29.26 4.67
N LEU A 564 -14.04 28.30 5.23
CA LEU A 564 -14.00 26.92 4.75
C LEU A 564 -15.38 26.25 4.86
N ALA A 565 -16.06 26.43 6.00
CA ALA A 565 -17.43 25.92 6.19
C ALA A 565 -18.40 26.45 5.12
N ARG A 566 -18.35 27.76 4.83
CA ARG A 566 -19.17 28.37 3.76
C ARG A 566 -18.86 27.81 2.38
N LYS A 567 -17.58 27.66 2.02
CA LYS A 567 -17.18 27.06 0.74
C LYS A 567 -17.72 25.64 0.58
N LEU A 568 -17.57 24.81 1.61
CA LEU A 568 -18.07 23.43 1.59
C LEU A 568 -19.59 23.38 1.48
N LEU A 569 -20.33 24.21 2.24
CA LEU A 569 -21.79 24.24 2.15
C LEU A 569 -22.30 24.84 0.84
N HIS A 570 -21.58 25.80 0.26
CA HIS A 570 -21.90 26.32 -1.07
C HIS A 570 -21.83 25.22 -2.14
N LEU A 571 -20.80 24.36 -2.06
CA LEU A 571 -20.59 23.26 -3.02
C LEU A 571 -21.49 22.05 -2.77
N TYR A 572 -21.70 21.65 -1.51
CA TYR A 572 -22.40 20.41 -1.16
C TYR A 572 -23.87 20.60 -0.74
N GLY A 573 -24.30 21.84 -0.49
CA GLY A 573 -25.62 22.20 0.03
C GLY A 573 -25.80 21.88 1.52
N THR A 574 -25.38 20.70 1.96
CA THR A 574 -25.46 20.25 3.36
C THR A 574 -24.22 19.48 3.79
N ALA A 575 -23.88 19.55 5.07
CA ALA A 575 -22.72 18.86 5.62
C ALA A 575 -22.85 17.32 5.62
N LYS A 576 -24.07 16.79 5.44
CA LYS A 576 -24.30 15.35 5.24
C LYS A 576 -23.74 14.86 3.90
N ASN A 577 -23.69 15.73 2.89
CA ASN A 577 -23.23 15.37 1.54
C ASN A 577 -21.71 15.45 1.37
N ILE A 578 -20.99 16.13 2.28
CA ILE A 578 -19.54 16.32 2.20
C ILE A 578 -18.87 14.95 2.10
N ASP A 579 -18.06 14.75 1.06
CA ASP A 579 -17.26 13.52 0.91
C ASP A 579 -16.32 13.38 2.11
N VAL A 580 -16.27 12.19 2.73
CA VAL A 580 -15.59 12.01 4.03
C VAL A 580 -14.12 12.43 4.00
N TRP A 581 -13.39 12.18 2.90
CA TRP A 581 -11.98 12.54 2.82
C TRP A 581 -11.76 14.05 3.00
N VAL A 582 -12.44 14.90 2.21
CA VAL A 582 -12.29 16.37 2.33
C VAL A 582 -12.84 16.90 3.65
N GLY A 583 -13.94 16.33 4.15
CA GLY A 583 -14.49 16.71 5.45
C GLY A 583 -13.51 16.41 6.60
N ALA A 584 -12.88 15.24 6.57
CA ALA A 584 -11.99 14.78 7.63
C ALA A 584 -10.63 15.51 7.65
N ILE A 585 -10.02 15.78 6.48
CA ILE A 585 -8.77 16.58 6.40
C ILE A 585 -9.00 18.07 6.68
N SER A 586 -10.25 18.54 6.66
CA SER A 586 -10.60 19.93 6.98
C SER A 586 -10.65 20.21 8.48
N GLU A 587 -10.66 19.17 9.31
CA GLU A 587 -10.65 19.33 10.77
C GLU A 587 -9.27 19.79 11.26
N PRO A 588 -9.21 20.74 12.21
CA PRO A 588 -7.95 21.18 12.76
C PRO A 588 -7.25 20.03 13.48
N ALA A 589 -5.93 19.94 13.33
CA ALA A 589 -5.13 18.91 13.96
C ALA A 589 -5.24 18.93 15.50
N LEU A 590 -5.26 17.74 16.10
CA LEU A 590 -5.17 17.60 17.56
C LEU A 590 -3.82 18.14 18.09
N PRO A 591 -3.74 18.58 19.35
CA PRO A 591 -2.50 19.08 19.93
C PRO A 591 -1.31 18.12 19.76
N GLY A 592 -0.26 18.60 19.08
CA GLY A 592 0.94 17.81 18.78
C GLY A 592 0.77 16.75 17.69
N GLY A 593 -0.43 16.60 17.11
CA GLY A 593 -0.73 15.70 16.00
C GLY A 593 -0.78 16.40 14.65
N ARG A 594 -1.13 15.66 13.59
CA ARG A 594 -1.29 16.11 12.20
C ARG A 594 -2.63 15.80 11.58
N VAL A 595 -3.53 15.26 12.39
CA VAL A 595 -4.89 14.93 11.97
C VAL A 595 -5.89 15.43 13.00
N GLY A 596 -7.08 15.80 12.53
CA GLY A 596 -8.19 16.18 13.41
C GLY A 596 -8.86 14.98 14.09
N PRO A 597 -9.83 15.24 14.98
CA PRO A 597 -10.52 14.22 15.77
C PRO A 597 -11.06 13.02 14.98
N LEU A 598 -11.70 13.25 13.83
CA LEU A 598 -12.27 12.16 13.04
C LEU A 598 -11.20 11.22 12.50
N LEU A 599 -10.18 11.78 11.86
CA LEU A 599 -9.06 11.00 11.33
C LEU A 599 -8.29 10.30 12.44
N ALA A 600 -8.10 10.94 13.60
CA ALA A 600 -7.45 10.31 14.74
C ALA A 600 -8.19 9.05 15.20
N CYS A 601 -9.53 9.12 15.31
CA CYS A 601 -10.37 7.95 15.62
C CYS A 601 -10.24 6.84 14.57
N LEU A 602 -10.39 7.17 13.27
CA LEU A 602 -10.38 6.17 12.20
C LEU A 602 -9.01 5.49 12.05
N ILE A 603 -7.93 6.27 12.12
CA ILE A 603 -6.56 5.76 12.03
C ILE A 603 -6.25 4.89 13.25
N ALA A 604 -6.49 5.38 14.48
CA ALA A 604 -6.23 4.62 15.69
C ALA A 604 -7.01 3.29 15.72
N LYS A 605 -8.30 3.33 15.38
CA LYS A 605 -9.13 2.12 15.32
C LYS A 605 -8.58 1.07 14.34
N GLN A 606 -8.05 1.46 13.19
CA GLN A 606 -7.43 0.52 12.26
C GLN A 606 -6.12 -0.02 12.82
N PHE A 607 -5.22 0.84 13.32
CA PHE A 607 -3.93 0.39 13.85
C PHE A 607 -4.05 -0.43 15.14
N GLU A 608 -5.12 -0.25 15.93
CA GLU A 608 -5.42 -1.10 17.08
C GLU A 608 -5.72 -2.53 16.62
N VAL A 609 -6.67 -2.73 15.69
CA VAL A 609 -7.03 -4.07 15.21
C VAL A 609 -5.90 -4.74 14.41
N LEU A 610 -5.06 -3.95 13.73
CA LEU A 610 -3.85 -4.46 13.06
C LEU A 610 -2.83 -5.00 14.05
N ARG A 611 -2.70 -4.40 15.23
CA ARG A 611 -1.81 -4.85 16.29
C ARG A 611 -2.37 -6.06 17.03
N ASP A 612 -3.64 -5.96 17.43
CA ASP A 612 -4.27 -6.93 18.32
C ASP A 612 -4.69 -8.20 17.57
N GLY A 613 -5.10 -8.07 16.30
CA GLY A 613 -5.45 -9.19 15.41
C GLY A 613 -4.27 -9.84 14.67
N ASP A 614 -3.02 -9.47 14.98
CA ASP A 614 -1.83 -10.03 14.35
C ASP A 614 -1.12 -11.05 15.25
N ARG A 615 -1.25 -12.34 14.93
CA ARG A 615 -0.62 -13.44 15.67
C ARG A 615 0.91 -13.34 15.70
N PHE A 616 1.51 -12.63 14.75
CA PHE A 616 2.94 -12.45 14.62
C PHE A 616 3.41 -11.04 15.02
N TRP A 617 2.56 -10.26 15.73
CA TRP A 617 2.96 -8.99 16.35
C TRP A 617 4.22 -9.18 17.19
N TRP A 618 5.19 -8.28 17.07
CA TRP A 618 6.53 -8.47 17.64
C TRP A 618 6.58 -8.63 19.16
N GLN A 619 5.56 -8.12 19.87
CA GLN A 619 5.45 -8.30 21.34
C GLN A 619 4.67 -9.54 21.75
N ASN A 620 4.00 -10.23 20.81
CA ASN A 620 3.23 -11.42 21.14
C ASN A 620 4.14 -12.54 21.66
N GLU A 621 3.67 -13.28 22.67
CA GLU A 621 4.46 -14.34 23.29
C GLU A 621 4.79 -15.44 22.28
N GLY A 622 6.03 -15.92 22.32
CA GLY A 622 6.53 -16.95 21.40
C GLY A 622 6.93 -16.45 20.01
N VAL A 623 6.65 -15.19 19.65
CA VAL A 623 7.13 -14.61 18.37
C VAL A 623 8.64 -14.33 18.45
N PHE A 624 9.07 -13.63 19.49
CA PHE A 624 10.48 -13.39 19.81
C PHE A 624 10.77 -13.77 21.27
N SER A 625 12.02 -14.11 21.58
CA SER A 625 12.48 -14.28 22.97
C SER A 625 12.54 -12.92 23.69
N SER A 626 12.70 -12.92 25.03
CA SER A 626 12.87 -11.67 25.77
C SER A 626 14.10 -10.89 25.31
N ALA A 627 15.24 -11.58 25.16
CA ALA A 627 16.48 -10.95 24.70
C ALA A 627 16.36 -10.38 23.27
N GLN A 628 15.63 -11.06 22.38
CA GLN A 628 15.34 -10.57 21.04
C GLN A 628 14.45 -9.32 21.08
N ARG A 629 13.43 -9.28 21.95
CA ARG A 629 12.59 -8.08 22.15
C ARG A 629 13.39 -6.91 22.71
N ASP A 630 14.29 -7.16 23.65
CA ASP A 630 15.15 -6.11 24.21
C ASP A 630 16.07 -5.51 23.15
N ALA A 631 16.63 -6.33 22.26
CA ALA A 631 17.39 -5.87 21.11
C ALA A 631 16.52 -5.09 20.10
N LEU A 632 15.33 -5.59 19.76
CA LEU A 632 14.41 -4.91 18.83
C LEU A 632 14.01 -3.50 19.32
N ARG A 633 13.86 -3.30 20.64
CA ARG A 633 13.53 -1.99 21.24
C ARG A 633 14.59 -0.91 20.97
N THR A 634 15.82 -1.30 20.61
CA THR A 634 16.90 -0.35 20.28
C THR A 634 16.97 0.00 18.80
N THR A 635 15.99 -0.42 17.99
CA THR A 635 15.89 -0.08 16.56
C THR A 635 15.90 1.43 16.37
N SER A 636 16.63 1.90 15.36
CA SER A 636 16.66 3.31 14.96
C SER A 636 16.70 3.41 13.43
N LEU A 637 15.79 4.20 12.85
CA LEU A 637 15.81 4.47 11.42
C LEU A 637 17.06 5.25 11.00
N SER A 638 17.56 6.15 11.85
CA SER A 638 18.85 6.83 11.61
C SER A 638 20.01 5.85 11.55
N ARG A 639 20.01 4.80 12.40
CA ARG A 639 21.01 3.73 12.35
C ARG A 639 20.93 2.94 11.04
N ILE A 640 19.72 2.56 10.63
CA ILE A 640 19.48 1.85 9.37
C ILE A 640 20.00 2.68 8.18
N ILE A 641 19.76 4.00 8.18
CA ILE A 641 20.32 4.90 7.16
C ILE A 641 21.85 4.85 7.19
N CYS A 642 22.48 5.02 8.36
CA CYS A 642 23.93 4.97 8.47
C CYS A 642 24.55 3.61 8.06
N ASP A 643 23.88 2.48 8.32
CA ASP A 643 24.40 1.15 7.99
C ASP A 643 24.29 0.79 6.50
N ASN A 644 23.43 1.51 5.75
CA ASN A 644 23.07 1.13 4.38
C ASN A 644 23.29 2.26 3.35
N THR A 645 24.00 3.33 3.73
CA THR A 645 24.31 4.50 2.89
C THR A 645 25.72 5.02 3.17
N ASN A 646 26.18 6.00 2.39
CA ASN A 646 27.43 6.72 2.67
C ASN A 646 27.21 8.00 3.49
N ILE A 647 26.00 8.20 4.04
CA ILE A 647 25.67 9.33 4.91
C ILE A 647 26.38 9.16 6.26
N ARG A 648 27.10 10.21 6.69
CA ARG A 648 27.92 10.18 7.92
C ARG A 648 27.31 10.92 9.10
N LEU A 649 26.39 11.85 8.83
CA LEU A 649 25.72 12.66 9.82
C LEU A 649 24.22 12.39 9.71
N VAL A 650 23.52 12.16 10.81
CA VAL A 650 22.08 11.91 10.81
C VAL A 650 21.44 12.55 12.05
N PRO A 651 20.16 12.94 12.00
CA PRO A 651 19.46 13.35 13.20
C PRO A 651 19.29 12.15 14.15
N PHE A 652 19.22 12.41 15.46
CA PHE A 652 18.91 11.36 16.44
C PHE A 652 17.52 10.76 16.20
N ASP A 653 16.52 11.65 16.00
CA ASP A 653 15.17 11.30 15.61
C ASP A 653 14.93 11.78 14.18
N PRO A 654 14.87 10.88 13.18
CA PRO A 654 14.79 11.28 11.79
C PRO A 654 13.39 11.71 11.35
N PHE A 655 12.38 11.60 12.23
CA PHE A 655 11.04 12.15 11.98
C PHE A 655 10.85 13.57 12.54
N ALA A 656 11.71 14.02 13.44
CA ALA A 656 11.71 15.40 13.91
C ALA A 656 12.42 16.31 12.90
N HIS A 657 11.92 17.53 12.73
CA HIS A 657 12.62 18.52 11.91
C HIS A 657 13.91 18.95 12.60
N THR A 658 15.03 18.80 11.90
CA THR A 658 16.35 19.26 12.35
C THR A 658 16.56 20.67 11.82
N LEU A 659 16.68 21.66 12.71
CA LEU A 659 16.73 23.08 12.34
C LEU A 659 18.08 23.46 11.71
N HIS A 660 19.18 22.95 12.24
CA HIS A 660 20.52 23.26 11.77
C HIS A 660 21.31 21.98 11.44
N PRO A 661 22.07 21.94 10.34
CA PRO A 661 22.96 20.81 10.04
C PRO A 661 23.94 20.48 11.17
N ASP A 662 24.29 21.46 12.00
CA ASP A 662 25.18 21.28 13.16
C ASP A 662 24.55 20.44 14.28
N ASP A 663 23.22 20.26 14.28
CA ASP A 663 22.49 19.39 15.22
C ASP A 663 22.55 17.90 14.79
N LEU A 664 23.07 17.61 13.59
CA LEU A 664 23.23 16.25 13.10
C LEU A 664 24.37 15.53 13.84
N LEU A 665 24.14 14.26 14.17
CA LEU A 665 25.10 13.45 14.90
C LEU A 665 25.91 12.57 13.95
N PRO A 666 27.21 12.37 14.21
CA PRO A 666 27.99 11.33 13.55
C PRO A 666 27.33 9.96 13.72
N CYS A 667 27.30 9.16 12.66
CA CYS A 667 26.77 7.80 12.70
C CYS A 667 27.40 6.94 13.80
N ALA A 668 28.65 7.20 14.19
CA ALA A 668 29.30 6.49 15.30
C ALA A 668 28.63 6.70 16.67
N HIS A 669 27.81 7.74 16.83
CA HIS A 669 27.05 8.02 18.05
C HIS A 669 25.63 7.45 18.02
N ILE A 670 25.21 6.82 16.93
CA ILE A 670 23.91 6.16 16.81
C ILE A 670 24.11 4.65 17.06
N GLY A 671 23.51 4.15 18.14
CA GLY A 671 23.63 2.75 18.56
C GLY A 671 23.10 1.75 17.53
N HIS A 672 23.70 0.55 17.51
CA HIS A 672 23.28 -0.56 16.65
C HIS A 672 22.30 -1.48 17.37
N MET A 673 21.36 -2.07 16.62
CA MET A 673 20.57 -3.20 17.11
C MET A 673 21.47 -4.44 17.19
N ASN A 674 21.62 -5.01 18.39
CA ASN A 674 22.50 -6.16 18.60
C ASN A 674 21.80 -7.47 18.22
N LEU A 675 22.27 -8.11 17.12
CA LEU A 675 21.74 -9.40 16.65
C LEU A 675 22.23 -10.62 17.45
N SER A 676 23.08 -10.46 18.48
CA SER A 676 23.60 -11.60 19.25
C SER A 676 22.51 -12.46 19.89
N ALA A 677 21.33 -11.90 20.15
CA ALA A 677 20.17 -12.62 20.69
C ALA A 677 19.55 -13.64 19.71
N TRP A 678 19.97 -13.66 18.44
CA TRP A 678 19.59 -14.66 17.42
C TRP A 678 20.62 -15.77 17.25
N ARG A 679 21.74 -15.75 17.98
CA ARG A 679 22.71 -16.84 17.95
C ARG A 679 22.10 -18.10 18.57
N GLU A 680 22.08 -19.18 17.81
CA GLU A 680 21.79 -20.51 18.31
C GLU A 680 23.10 -21.17 18.80
N PRO A 681 23.06 -21.99 19.85
CA PRO A 681 24.25 -22.70 20.31
C PRO A 681 24.77 -23.60 19.21
N ASP A 682 26.09 -23.65 19.04
CA ASP A 682 26.74 -24.58 18.13
C ASP A 682 26.27 -25.99 18.49
N THR A 683 25.47 -26.61 17.62
CA THR A 683 25.15 -28.03 17.74
C THR A 683 26.41 -28.78 17.34
N GLY A 684 27.38 -28.79 18.25
CA GLY A 684 28.59 -29.56 18.13
C GLY A 684 28.21 -31.02 17.99
N ILE A 685 28.13 -31.50 16.75
CA ILE A 685 28.53 -32.87 16.46
C ILE A 685 30.06 -32.84 16.59
N SER A 686 30.55 -32.70 17.83
CA SER A 686 31.86 -33.19 18.16
C SER A 686 31.81 -34.68 17.87
N ASP A 687 32.70 -35.16 17.02
CA ASP A 687 33.05 -36.57 16.93
C ASP A 687 33.08 -37.18 18.33
N ARG A 688 32.02 -37.90 18.72
CA ARG A 688 32.09 -38.92 19.77
C ARG A 688 32.80 -40.12 19.17
N LYS A 689 34.09 -39.94 18.87
CA LYS A 689 35.07 -40.99 18.68
C LYS A 689 36.16 -40.79 19.73
N SER A 690 35.85 -41.20 20.94
CA SER A 690 36.75 -41.89 21.88
C SER A 690 36.22 -41.72 23.31
N GLU A 691 36.37 -42.79 24.09
CA GLU A 691 36.15 -42.85 25.54
C GLU A 691 34.68 -42.96 26.02
N ASN A 692 34.14 -44.18 25.96
CA ASN A 692 34.14 -45.00 27.18
C ASN A 692 33.61 -46.41 26.90
N ASN A 693 34.54 -47.37 27.02
CA ASN A 693 34.24 -48.77 27.21
C ASN A 693 33.98 -48.97 28.72
N GLN A 694 33.04 -49.87 29.05
CA GLN A 694 32.65 -50.37 30.38
C GLN A 694 31.66 -49.52 31.22
N MET A 695 30.38 -49.85 31.08
CA MET A 695 29.65 -50.45 32.21
C MET A 695 28.59 -51.43 31.66
N ILE A 696 28.81 -52.71 31.94
CA ILE A 696 27.85 -53.81 31.77
C ILE A 696 26.90 -53.79 32.97
N LEU A 697 25.60 -53.99 32.75
CA LEU A 697 24.63 -54.76 33.56
C LEU A 697 23.26 -54.70 32.81
N LEU A 698 22.98 -55.71 31.96
CA LEU A 698 21.97 -56.79 32.14
C LEU A 698 20.50 -56.32 32.12
N PHE A 699 19.73 -56.70 31.09
CA PHE A 699 18.72 -57.77 31.15
C PHE A 699 18.18 -58.14 29.74
N ASP A 700 18.02 -59.46 29.54
CA ASP A 700 17.51 -60.27 28.41
C ASP A 700 16.16 -59.80 27.80
N VAL A 701 15.87 -59.85 26.48
CA VAL A 701 15.64 -61.01 25.57
C VAL A 701 14.43 -61.85 26.06
N ASP A 702 13.28 -62.06 25.38
CA ASP A 702 12.95 -62.30 23.96
C ASP A 702 11.42 -62.13 23.65
N PRO A 703 10.96 -62.19 22.38
CA PRO A 703 9.58 -62.04 21.87
C PRO A 703 8.84 -63.40 21.69
N PRO A 704 7.56 -63.50 21.25
CA PRO A 704 7.16 -63.50 19.82
C PRO A 704 5.73 -62.88 19.62
N ASP A 705 5.04 -62.77 18.48
CA ASP A 705 4.90 -63.68 17.33
C ASP A 705 4.20 -63.00 16.13
N THR A 706 4.50 -63.55 14.96
CA THR A 706 4.08 -63.21 13.59
C THR A 706 2.65 -63.62 13.23
N GLN A 707 1.99 -62.88 12.31
CA GLN A 707 1.48 -63.42 11.03
C GLN A 707 0.83 -62.38 10.09
N PHE A 708 1.40 -62.31 8.87
CA PHE A 708 0.79 -62.27 7.52
C PHE A 708 -0.55 -61.53 7.29
N ILE A 709 -0.73 -60.68 6.27
CA ILE A 709 -0.84 -61.05 4.84
C ILE A 709 -0.48 -59.88 3.89
N LYS A 710 0.15 -60.26 2.77
CA LYS A 710 0.51 -59.49 1.56
C LYS A 710 -0.71 -58.96 0.79
N THR A 711 -0.60 -57.83 0.10
CA THR A 711 -0.82 -57.79 -1.37
C THR A 711 -0.14 -56.57 -2.02
N LEU A 712 0.35 -56.82 -3.24
CA LEU A 712 1.13 -55.98 -4.16
C LEU A 712 0.25 -55.03 -5.02
N ASN A 713 0.93 -54.04 -5.58
CA ASN A 713 0.80 -53.46 -6.94
C ASN A 713 -0.13 -52.27 -7.24
N ILE A 714 0.54 -51.19 -7.70
CA ILE A 714 0.40 -50.47 -8.99
C ILE A 714 -1.00 -49.89 -9.29
N TRP A 715 -1.11 -48.57 -9.55
CA TRP A 715 -1.60 -48.01 -10.82
C TRP A 715 -1.34 -46.50 -10.91
N THR A 716 -0.98 -46.13 -12.13
CA THR A 716 -0.59 -44.85 -12.70
C THR A 716 -1.82 -44.02 -13.10
N PHE A 717 -1.63 -42.72 -13.31
CA PHE A 717 -2.51 -41.75 -14.00
C PHE A 717 -3.85 -41.34 -13.33
N MET A 718 -3.88 -40.10 -12.82
CA MET A 718 -4.71 -39.02 -13.38
C MET A 718 -4.18 -37.65 -12.93
#